data_AF-A0A1Y4CSJ5-F1
#
_entry.id   AF-A0A1Y4CSJ5-F1
#
_cell.length_a   1.000
_cell.length_b   1.000
_cell.length_c   1.000
_cell.angle_alpha   90.00
_cell.angle_beta   90.00
_cell.angle_gamma   90.00
#
_symmetry.space_group_name_H-M   'P 1'
#
loop_
_entity.id
_entity.type
_entity.pdbx_description
1 polymer ?
#
loop_
_entity_poly.entity_id
_entity_poly.type
_entity_poly.pdbx_seq_one_letter_code
_entity_poly.pdbx_strand_id
1 'polypeptide(L)'
;MTGADTSLEASTDTWDSYYTINSSGDVSIENGASVDVTGRAYMSGDLEVSDVGSMLTGSVDSAYCVIECVGAISVAKGGKIDVDGRVFGGTGVSVTGVSTLDVDMRDYNHYAVESDGPVTVTDSTLTAKSPHMAVFCKNQTTGSFTAQDSTIDLSSKTAYALFAYQDIDVSGGSLTLSASDNCGAYTYKDLSVTDGTELDLKGKDGLWAVNMTIDGATGTAVVDNAAIYGSGAVALKNCKDLKLDGGFTLNAGGALTIESSSIEVTGSDAIYSSDDVTITDSQIKVDATERPIAGDSVTISGDTTDINATGGWYIGASDELVISGGKVTVDVTTDPNESVMGAPYGNNAVRISGGTVDATVSKTDDADITYALMTNGVAEFTGGTITLESGTGAIYVSKNGGSVSFGSNSKWYQWATSPTGAVTQATDESYSYADDKSAYLRFEPSGTAYRLTVEDGSGAGSYVAGTSVSVVASAPVSDKHFAGWTVDPEGMGVMENANASSTTFTMPACDVTLTATFENHTLTHYEAVPSTCTDDGTIEYWECEECGLLFSDNAGTNQIAEADLVDPADGHNYVNGVCIVCGARQPGQVTPPSDPTYPPEVEEGEGGTVEVTPERPHEGDKVTIAPDPDDGQVVDEIVVIGDDGELIDVVDNGDGTWSFKQPKGSVTITVTFRCDGGELCPTRGFLDVDQSQWYHAAADWAVTEGVLNGYGDGGELLGPLNTITRAEMAQVLWNRAGRPEATADLSQFSDVDPDAWYADAVAWCLSEGIFRGYGDTFGTERPISREEVATVLWRLSGEPESSLDLSSFSDSASVSDYATDALSWAVESDVVTGKDDGAKLDPQGVCTRAEAAAMLMRMGE
;
A
#
# COMPACT_ATOMS: atom_id res chain seq x y z
N MET A 1 41.94 -24.56 31.51
CA MET A 1 42.63 -23.32 31.92
C MET A 1 41.85 -22.70 33.07
N THR A 2 42.52 -22.13 34.07
CA THR A 2 41.84 -21.64 35.29
C THR A 2 42.56 -20.42 35.88
N GLY A 3 41.79 -19.44 36.37
CA GLY A 3 42.27 -18.28 37.13
C GLY A 3 42.32 -16.98 36.33
N ALA A 4 41.88 -15.88 36.95
CA ALA A 4 41.61 -14.58 36.31
C ALA A 4 42.81 -13.89 35.62
N ASP A 5 44.04 -14.21 36.01
CA ASP A 5 45.27 -13.67 35.39
C ASP A 5 45.88 -14.63 34.35
N THR A 6 45.12 -15.64 33.91
CA THR A 6 45.60 -16.67 32.99
C THR A 6 45.03 -16.45 31.60
N SER A 7 45.89 -16.11 30.64
CA SER A 7 45.56 -16.02 29.22
C SER A 7 46.40 -17.00 28.38
N LEU A 8 45.82 -17.49 27.28
CA LEU A 8 46.51 -18.26 26.25
C LEU A 8 46.15 -17.68 24.89
N GLU A 9 47.16 -17.26 24.14
CA GLU A 9 47.03 -16.88 22.73
C GLU A 9 47.56 -18.05 21.88
N ALA A 10 46.69 -18.62 21.04
CA ALA A 10 47.01 -19.73 20.16
C ALA A 10 46.78 -19.29 18.71
N SER A 11 47.86 -18.85 18.04
CA SER A 11 47.78 -18.24 16.72
C SER A 11 48.62 -18.94 15.64
N THR A 12 48.18 -18.81 14.39
CA THR A 12 48.91 -19.26 13.19
C THR A 12 48.79 -18.22 12.07
N ASP A 13 49.90 -17.96 11.38
CA ASP A 13 49.98 -17.01 10.25
C ASP A 13 49.69 -17.68 8.89
N THR A 14 49.46 -19.00 8.87
CA THR A 14 49.30 -19.77 7.63
C THR A 14 47.97 -20.49 7.56
N TRP A 15 47.31 -20.37 6.40
CA TRP A 15 46.01 -20.95 6.05
C TRP A 15 46.02 -22.49 6.01
N ASP A 16 47.16 -23.09 5.67
CA ASP A 16 47.29 -24.53 5.44
C ASP A 16 47.58 -25.32 6.72
N SER A 17 46.50 -25.84 7.33
CA SER A 17 46.40 -27.20 7.89
C SER A 17 46.92 -27.56 9.30
N TYR A 18 47.26 -26.61 10.18
CA TYR A 18 47.57 -26.94 11.59
C TYR A 18 46.52 -26.39 12.56
N TYR A 19 46.02 -27.28 13.43
CA TYR A 19 45.24 -26.90 14.60
C TYR A 19 46.11 -26.07 15.55
N THR A 20 45.69 -24.85 15.88
CA THR A 20 46.35 -24.02 16.90
C THR A 20 46.10 -24.56 18.30
N ILE A 21 44.97 -25.24 18.49
CA ILE A 21 44.69 -26.08 19.66
C ILE A 21 44.26 -27.45 19.18
N ASN A 22 44.93 -28.51 19.65
CA ASN A 22 44.53 -29.90 19.39
C ASN A 22 44.53 -30.68 20.71
N SER A 23 43.33 -30.98 21.22
CA SER A 23 43.14 -31.75 22.45
C SER A 23 42.57 -33.13 22.16
N SER A 24 43.15 -34.16 22.78
CA SER A 24 42.65 -35.54 22.74
C SER A 24 41.62 -35.85 23.85
N GLY A 25 41.05 -34.83 24.48
CA GLY A 25 40.08 -34.96 25.58
C GLY A 25 39.44 -33.62 25.91
N ASP A 26 38.81 -33.54 27.07
CA ASP A 26 38.02 -32.38 27.47
C ASP A 26 38.90 -31.14 27.70
N VAL A 27 38.36 -29.97 27.38
CA VAL A 27 38.97 -28.67 27.59
C VAL A 27 38.00 -27.82 28.40
N SER A 28 38.47 -27.28 29.51
CA SER A 28 37.70 -26.31 30.29
C SER A 28 38.41 -24.96 30.34
N ILE A 29 37.66 -23.86 30.36
CA ILE A 29 38.14 -22.49 30.56
C ILE A 29 37.30 -21.90 31.69
N GLU A 30 37.90 -21.75 32.87
CA GLU A 30 37.17 -21.53 34.12
C GLU A 30 37.77 -20.40 34.96
N ASN A 31 37.01 -19.92 35.96
CA ASN A 31 37.49 -18.98 36.97
C ASN A 31 38.18 -17.71 36.43
N GLY A 32 37.65 -17.13 35.34
CA GLY A 32 38.14 -15.87 34.76
C GLY A 32 39.27 -16.03 33.74
N ALA A 33 39.61 -17.26 33.34
CA ALA A 33 40.68 -17.49 32.37
C ALA A 33 40.25 -17.11 30.94
N SER A 34 41.17 -16.63 30.11
CA SER A 34 40.90 -16.28 28.71
C SER A 34 41.73 -17.12 27.75
N VAL A 35 41.14 -17.48 26.61
CA VAL A 35 41.82 -18.14 25.50
C VAL A 35 41.46 -17.40 24.23
N ASP A 36 42.45 -16.96 23.47
CA ASP A 36 42.27 -16.35 22.16
C ASP A 36 42.83 -17.28 21.08
N VAL A 37 42.02 -17.59 20.08
CA VAL A 37 42.34 -18.54 19.02
C VAL A 37 42.25 -17.87 17.66
N THR A 38 43.36 -17.88 16.92
CA THR A 38 43.33 -17.62 15.47
C THR A 38 43.56 -18.93 14.73
N GLY A 39 42.78 -19.22 13.68
CA GLY A 39 42.80 -20.50 12.97
C GLY A 39 41.88 -21.59 13.58
N ARG A 40 42.31 -22.87 13.57
CA ARG A 40 41.45 -24.00 13.96
C ARG A 40 41.76 -24.56 15.35
N ALA A 41 40.78 -24.65 16.22
CA ALA A 41 40.83 -25.39 17.47
C ALA A 41 40.03 -26.70 17.36
N TYR A 42 40.67 -27.83 17.63
CA TYR A 42 40.04 -29.15 17.63
C TYR A 42 40.14 -29.82 18.98
N MET A 43 39.03 -30.37 19.43
CA MET A 43 38.89 -31.08 20.70
C MET A 43 38.12 -32.38 20.46
N SER A 44 38.71 -33.52 20.82
CA SER A 44 38.01 -34.81 20.72
C SER A 44 37.05 -35.08 21.89
N GLY A 45 37.13 -34.29 22.96
CA GLY A 45 36.22 -34.32 24.11
C GLY A 45 35.31 -33.08 24.16
N ASP A 46 34.80 -32.79 25.35
CA ASP A 46 33.91 -31.65 25.59
C ASP A 46 34.70 -30.34 25.74
N LEU A 47 34.09 -29.22 25.36
CA LEU A 47 34.54 -27.87 25.66
C LEU A 47 33.59 -27.22 26.67
N GLU A 48 34.11 -26.78 27.80
CA GLU A 48 33.37 -25.98 28.78
C GLU A 48 34.02 -24.60 28.96
N VAL A 49 33.25 -23.53 28.79
CA VAL A 49 33.66 -22.16 29.17
C VAL A 49 32.73 -21.71 30.29
N SER A 50 33.25 -21.60 31.51
CA SER A 50 32.40 -21.33 32.68
C SER A 50 32.97 -20.35 33.69
N ASP A 51 32.07 -19.74 34.47
CA ASP A 51 32.33 -18.64 35.41
C ASP A 51 32.54 -17.28 34.76
N VAL A 52 32.13 -16.24 35.48
CA VAL A 52 32.25 -14.83 35.06
C VAL A 52 33.70 -14.48 34.74
N GLY A 53 33.90 -13.91 33.55
CA GLY A 53 35.21 -13.47 33.04
C GLY A 53 35.97 -14.57 32.31
N SER A 54 35.49 -15.81 32.30
CA SER A 54 36.08 -16.86 31.47
C SER A 54 35.66 -16.67 30.01
N MET A 55 36.62 -16.63 29.10
CA MET A 55 36.36 -16.27 27.70
C MET A 55 37.13 -17.13 26.72
N LEU A 56 36.47 -17.53 25.64
CA LEU A 56 37.10 -18.05 24.43
C LEU A 56 36.82 -17.09 23.28
N THR A 57 37.85 -16.46 22.73
CA THR A 57 37.74 -15.50 21.63
C THR A 57 38.38 -16.02 20.34
N GLY A 58 37.96 -15.49 19.20
CA GLY A 58 38.67 -15.66 17.93
C GLY A 58 38.52 -14.45 17.00
N SER A 59 39.65 -13.89 16.55
CA SER A 59 39.76 -12.57 15.90
C SER A 59 39.74 -12.56 14.36
N VAL A 60 39.22 -11.43 13.83
CA VAL A 60 39.05 -10.93 12.44
C VAL A 60 40.22 -11.07 11.44
N ASP A 61 41.47 -11.22 11.87
CA ASP A 61 42.61 -11.18 10.92
C ASP A 61 42.74 -12.47 10.08
N SER A 62 41.94 -13.49 10.41
CA SER A 62 41.77 -14.68 9.59
C SER A 62 40.28 -15.03 9.54
N ALA A 63 39.67 -14.92 8.36
CA ALA A 63 38.28 -15.29 8.06
C ALA A 63 37.87 -16.77 8.33
N TYR A 64 38.57 -17.47 9.22
CA TYR A 64 38.58 -18.92 9.37
C TYR A 64 38.78 -19.38 10.83
N CYS A 65 38.36 -18.61 11.84
CA CYS A 65 38.34 -19.16 13.20
C CYS A 65 37.33 -20.32 13.26
N VAL A 66 37.80 -21.53 13.55
CA VAL A 66 36.93 -22.72 13.65
C VAL A 66 37.18 -23.41 14.97
N ILE A 67 36.15 -23.47 15.81
CA ILE A 67 36.14 -24.27 17.03
C ILE A 67 35.36 -25.55 16.73
N GLU A 68 36.06 -26.68 16.73
CA GLU A 68 35.51 -27.99 16.42
C GLU A 68 35.64 -28.92 17.63
N CYS A 69 34.51 -29.27 18.23
CA CYS A 69 34.43 -30.22 19.34
C CYS A 69 33.68 -31.46 18.87
N VAL A 70 34.29 -32.64 19.00
CA VAL A 70 33.58 -33.91 18.80
C VAL A 70 32.58 -34.15 19.94
N GLY A 71 32.91 -33.67 21.15
CA GLY A 71 32.00 -33.63 22.29
C GLY A 71 31.04 -32.43 22.27
N ALA A 72 30.54 -32.08 23.44
CA ALA A 72 29.62 -30.95 23.62
C ALA A 72 30.40 -29.65 23.74
N ILE A 73 29.78 -28.54 23.34
CA ILE A 73 30.22 -27.20 23.70
C ILE A 73 29.25 -26.65 24.74
N SER A 74 29.78 -26.21 25.88
CA SER A 74 28.98 -25.67 26.99
C SER A 74 29.53 -24.32 27.44
N VAL A 75 28.69 -23.29 27.40
CA VAL A 75 28.97 -21.98 28.00
C VAL A 75 28.08 -21.83 29.22
N ALA A 76 28.67 -21.66 30.41
CA ALA A 76 27.91 -21.74 31.65
C ALA A 76 28.31 -20.69 32.69
N LYS A 77 27.39 -20.33 33.59
CA LYS A 77 27.69 -19.53 34.80
C LYS A 77 28.39 -18.18 34.52
N GLY A 78 28.03 -17.49 33.43
CA GLY A 78 28.64 -16.21 33.05
C GLY A 78 29.88 -16.32 32.17
N GLY A 79 30.17 -17.51 31.64
CA GLY A 79 31.20 -17.69 30.61
C GLY A 79 30.79 -17.05 29.27
N LYS A 80 31.78 -16.77 28.41
CA LYS A 80 31.55 -16.20 27.07
C LYS A 80 32.38 -16.88 25.98
N ILE A 81 31.74 -17.17 24.85
CA ILE A 81 32.42 -17.49 23.58
C ILE A 81 32.11 -16.37 22.59
N ASP A 82 33.13 -15.82 21.93
CA ASP A 82 33.04 -14.68 21.01
C ASP A 82 33.94 -14.91 19.79
N VAL A 83 33.37 -15.27 18.64
CA VAL A 83 34.11 -15.87 17.54
C VAL A 83 33.73 -15.24 16.22
N ASP A 84 34.67 -14.55 15.58
CA ASP A 84 34.55 -14.17 14.16
C ASP A 84 34.81 -15.42 13.28
N GLY A 85 33.84 -16.32 13.17
CA GLY A 85 34.03 -17.59 12.47
C GLY A 85 32.93 -18.63 12.69
N ARG A 86 33.33 -19.88 12.98
CA ARG A 86 32.42 -21.02 13.12
C ARG A 86 32.65 -21.79 14.40
N VAL A 87 31.56 -22.23 15.02
CA VAL A 87 31.51 -23.15 16.15
C VAL A 87 30.82 -24.46 15.74
N PHE A 88 31.42 -25.59 16.09
CA PHE A 88 30.87 -26.92 15.84
C PHE A 88 30.89 -27.79 17.11
N GLY A 89 29.70 -28.24 17.54
CA GLY A 89 29.52 -29.17 18.65
C GLY A 89 28.97 -30.53 18.21
N GLY A 90 29.77 -31.59 18.38
CA GLY A 90 29.46 -32.93 17.89
C GLY A 90 28.38 -33.68 18.68
N THR A 91 28.18 -33.36 19.96
CA THR A 91 27.08 -33.96 20.77
C THR A 91 26.06 -32.94 21.26
N GLY A 92 26.28 -31.65 21.00
CA GLY A 92 25.36 -30.56 21.34
C GLY A 92 26.10 -29.24 21.58
N VAL A 93 25.33 -28.16 21.64
CA VAL A 93 25.79 -26.84 22.07
C VAL A 93 24.85 -26.34 23.15
N SER A 94 25.37 -25.91 24.30
CA SER A 94 24.57 -25.39 25.40
C SER A 94 25.09 -24.05 25.92
N VAL A 95 24.18 -23.11 26.21
CA VAL A 95 24.50 -21.79 26.76
C VAL A 95 23.56 -21.55 27.94
N THR A 96 24.08 -21.47 29.17
CA THR A 96 23.27 -21.48 30.38
C THR A 96 23.75 -20.51 31.46
N GLY A 97 22.83 -19.97 32.26
CA GLY A 97 23.14 -19.24 33.50
C GLY A 97 23.88 -17.93 33.25
N VAL A 98 23.22 -17.03 32.53
CA VAL A 98 23.66 -15.69 32.14
C VAL A 98 24.96 -15.70 31.33
N SER A 99 25.05 -16.65 30.40
CA SER A 99 26.22 -16.84 29.55
C SER A 99 25.96 -16.32 28.13
N THR A 100 27.03 -16.15 27.35
CA THR A 100 26.94 -15.61 25.99
C THR A 100 27.70 -16.47 24.99
N LEU A 101 27.05 -16.82 23.88
CA LEU A 101 27.67 -17.35 22.68
C LEU A 101 27.42 -16.35 21.54
N ASP A 102 28.49 -15.71 21.08
CA ASP A 102 28.47 -14.73 19.99
C ASP A 102 29.35 -15.25 18.85
N VAL A 103 28.77 -15.41 17.66
CA VAL A 103 29.46 -15.96 16.49
C VAL A 103 29.13 -15.14 15.24
N ASP A 104 30.12 -14.45 14.68
CA ASP A 104 29.97 -13.62 13.47
C ASP A 104 30.80 -14.17 12.31
N MET A 105 30.14 -14.80 11.35
CA MET A 105 30.76 -15.32 10.13
C MET A 105 30.59 -14.32 8.99
N ARG A 106 31.70 -13.78 8.43
CA ARG A 106 31.65 -12.67 7.44
C ARG A 106 31.96 -13.05 5.99
N ASP A 107 32.94 -13.92 5.76
CA ASP A 107 33.58 -14.05 4.44
C ASP A 107 33.33 -15.39 3.72
N TYR A 108 32.47 -16.28 4.25
CA TYR A 108 32.23 -17.61 3.65
C TYR A 108 30.78 -18.09 3.72
N ASN A 109 30.33 -18.82 2.69
CA ASN A 109 29.04 -19.52 2.67
C ASN A 109 29.06 -20.78 3.55
N HIS A 110 29.12 -20.59 4.88
CA HIS A 110 29.16 -21.66 5.87
C HIS A 110 28.32 -21.31 7.10
N TYR A 111 28.18 -22.23 8.04
CA TYR A 111 27.33 -22.06 9.22
C TYR A 111 28.09 -21.38 10.37
N ALA A 112 27.46 -20.46 11.09
CA ALA A 112 28.07 -19.87 12.28
C ALA A 112 28.08 -20.86 13.46
N VAL A 113 26.93 -21.42 13.81
CA VAL A 113 26.80 -22.49 14.82
C VAL A 113 26.26 -23.75 14.16
N GLU A 114 27.05 -24.82 14.16
CA GLU A 114 26.64 -26.13 13.66
C GLU A 114 26.67 -27.17 14.79
N SER A 115 25.63 -28.00 14.90
CA SER A 115 25.61 -29.08 15.89
C SER A 115 25.07 -30.40 15.34
N ASP A 116 25.75 -31.49 15.70
CA ASP A 116 25.26 -32.89 15.55
C ASP A 116 24.36 -33.34 16.72
N GLY A 117 24.13 -32.46 17.70
CA GLY A 117 23.23 -32.67 18.83
C GLY A 117 22.22 -31.53 18.98
N PRO A 118 21.53 -31.45 20.13
CA PRO A 118 20.65 -30.33 20.43
C PRO A 118 21.43 -29.04 20.67
N VAL A 119 20.83 -27.92 20.29
CA VAL A 119 21.26 -26.58 20.72
C VAL A 119 20.31 -26.10 21.81
N THR A 120 20.83 -25.79 22.99
CA THR A 120 20.02 -25.38 24.15
C THR A 120 20.52 -24.07 24.74
N VAL A 121 19.64 -23.09 24.86
CA VAL A 121 19.93 -21.78 25.45
C VAL A 121 18.97 -21.56 26.63
N THR A 122 19.48 -21.24 27.81
CA THR A 122 18.63 -21.05 29.00
C THR A 122 19.16 -19.89 29.85
N ASP A 123 18.31 -18.89 30.10
CA ASP A 123 18.67 -17.68 30.84
C ASP A 123 19.98 -17.08 30.28
N SER A 124 20.09 -16.94 28.95
CA SER A 124 21.36 -16.64 28.27
C SER A 124 21.16 -15.98 26.90
N THR A 125 22.26 -15.59 26.26
CA THR A 125 22.25 -14.94 24.94
C THR A 125 22.96 -15.80 23.90
N LEU A 126 22.32 -15.99 22.76
CA LEU A 126 22.91 -16.56 21.55
C LEU A 126 22.77 -15.56 20.41
N THR A 127 23.91 -15.07 19.91
CA THR A 127 23.98 -14.27 18.69
C THR A 127 24.75 -15.06 17.64
N ALA A 128 24.18 -15.22 16.45
CA ALA A 128 24.88 -15.87 15.35
C ALA A 128 24.56 -15.22 14.01
N LYS A 129 25.59 -14.83 13.26
CA LYS A 129 25.47 -14.16 11.96
C LYS A 129 26.26 -14.90 10.91
N SER A 130 25.70 -15.10 9.73
CA SER A 130 26.38 -15.82 8.65
C SER A 130 25.92 -15.38 7.25
N PRO A 131 26.76 -15.44 6.20
CA PRO A 131 26.31 -15.23 4.83
C PRO A 131 25.45 -16.40 4.32
N HIS A 132 25.52 -17.57 4.96
CA HIS A 132 24.73 -18.75 4.61
C HIS A 132 23.63 -19.05 5.62
N MET A 133 23.95 -19.62 6.77
CA MET A 133 22.98 -19.98 7.80
C MET A 133 23.57 -19.77 9.19
N ALA A 134 22.81 -19.16 10.11
CA ALA A 134 23.32 -18.81 11.42
C ALA A 134 23.40 -20.03 12.36
N VAL A 135 22.31 -20.81 12.50
CA VAL A 135 22.28 -22.01 13.35
C VAL A 135 21.79 -23.22 12.56
N PHE A 136 22.56 -24.32 12.63
CA PHE A 136 22.22 -25.58 11.97
C PHE A 136 22.30 -26.79 12.91
N CYS A 137 21.14 -27.30 13.31
CA CYS A 137 21.01 -28.53 14.08
C CYS A 137 20.84 -29.72 13.11
N LYS A 138 21.96 -30.29 12.65
CA LYS A 138 21.99 -31.14 11.45
C LYS A 138 21.60 -32.61 11.65
N ASN A 139 21.53 -33.07 12.89
CA ASN A 139 21.26 -34.48 13.17
C ASN A 139 19.76 -34.78 13.06
N GLN A 140 19.42 -35.74 12.20
CA GLN A 140 18.04 -36.12 11.92
C GLN A 140 17.28 -36.78 13.08
N THR A 141 17.94 -37.10 14.20
CA THR A 141 17.32 -37.74 15.38
C THR A 141 17.38 -36.85 16.61
N THR A 142 18.44 -36.05 16.75
CA THR A 142 18.71 -35.28 17.99
C THR A 142 18.92 -33.79 17.75
N GLY A 143 18.91 -33.32 16.50
CA GLY A 143 19.15 -31.93 16.15
C GLY A 143 17.92 -31.05 16.38
N SER A 144 17.59 -30.79 17.64
CA SER A 144 16.55 -29.85 18.09
C SER A 144 17.17 -28.52 18.50
N PHE A 145 16.34 -27.48 18.54
CA PHE A 145 16.70 -26.18 19.11
C PHE A 145 15.76 -25.86 20.26
N THR A 146 16.30 -25.49 21.42
CA THR A 146 15.51 -25.10 22.58
C THR A 146 16.05 -23.83 23.21
N ALA A 147 15.19 -22.83 23.42
CA ALA A 147 15.52 -21.61 24.12
C ALA A 147 14.50 -21.34 25.24
N GLN A 148 14.98 -21.00 26.43
CA GLN A 148 14.15 -20.63 27.58
C GLN A 148 14.66 -19.35 28.22
N ASP A 149 13.79 -18.34 28.40
CA ASP A 149 14.10 -17.05 29.03
C ASP A 149 15.39 -16.43 28.47
N SER A 150 15.57 -16.51 27.16
CA SER A 150 16.84 -16.24 26.48
C SER A 150 16.68 -15.23 25.35
N THR A 151 17.77 -14.55 25.01
CA THR A 151 17.84 -13.63 23.86
C THR A 151 18.51 -14.35 22.70
N ILE A 152 17.77 -14.57 21.63
CA ILE A 152 18.22 -15.25 20.42
C ILE A 152 18.20 -14.24 19.26
N ASP A 153 19.37 -13.92 18.69
CA ASP A 153 19.52 -13.00 17.55
C ASP A 153 20.31 -13.67 16.42
N LEU A 154 19.59 -14.08 15.37
CA LEU A 154 20.13 -14.86 14.27
C LEU A 154 19.92 -14.16 12.94
N SER A 155 20.99 -14.03 12.14
CA SER A 155 20.89 -13.46 10.80
C SER A 155 21.63 -14.24 9.72
N SER A 156 20.98 -14.42 8.57
CA SER A 156 21.52 -15.05 7.37
C SER A 156 21.26 -14.25 6.10
N LYS A 157 22.07 -14.46 5.05
CA LYS A 157 21.82 -13.87 3.72
C LYS A 157 21.22 -14.89 2.75
N THR A 158 21.90 -16.02 2.53
CA THR A 158 21.57 -16.96 1.43
C THR A 158 20.75 -18.18 1.82
N ALA A 159 20.54 -18.46 3.11
CA ALA A 159 19.72 -19.57 3.60
C ALA A 159 19.01 -19.21 4.91
N TYR A 160 18.54 -20.22 5.66
CA TYR A 160 17.77 -20.02 6.90
C TYR A 160 18.60 -19.39 8.01
N ALA A 161 17.99 -18.54 8.85
CA ALA A 161 18.69 -18.08 10.05
C ALA A 161 18.78 -19.22 11.08
N LEU A 162 17.71 -20.00 11.23
CA LEU A 162 17.65 -21.20 12.07
C LEU A 162 17.13 -22.41 11.29
N PHE A 163 17.87 -23.50 11.31
CA PHE A 163 17.41 -24.79 10.82
C PHE A 163 17.58 -25.89 11.87
N ALA A 164 16.53 -26.66 12.10
CA ALA A 164 16.57 -27.88 12.91
C ALA A 164 15.88 -29.05 12.21
N TYR A 165 16.45 -30.25 12.33
CA TYR A 165 15.77 -31.46 11.87
C TYR A 165 14.69 -31.95 12.84
N GLN A 166 14.81 -31.61 14.13
CA GLN A 166 13.83 -31.90 15.18
C GLN A 166 13.14 -30.60 15.63
N ASP A 167 12.38 -30.69 16.73
CA ASP A 167 11.56 -29.60 17.25
C ASP A 167 12.38 -28.32 17.52
N ILE A 168 11.71 -27.18 17.32
CA ILE A 168 12.18 -25.85 17.71
C ILE A 168 11.25 -25.34 18.80
N ASP A 169 11.74 -25.21 20.03
CA ASP A 169 10.96 -24.76 21.17
C ASP A 169 11.57 -23.50 21.78
N VAL A 170 10.85 -22.38 21.76
CA VAL A 170 11.28 -21.11 22.34
C VAL A 170 10.24 -20.65 23.36
N SER A 171 10.68 -20.38 24.59
CA SER A 171 9.79 -19.99 25.70
C SER A 171 10.37 -18.81 26.47
N GLY A 172 9.62 -17.73 26.60
CA GLY A 172 10.10 -16.49 27.20
C GLY A 172 11.29 -15.84 26.46
N GLY A 173 11.71 -14.67 26.92
CA GLY A 173 12.81 -13.92 26.29
C GLY A 173 12.45 -13.37 24.90
N SER A 174 13.40 -13.40 23.96
CA SER A 174 13.23 -12.84 22.62
C SER A 174 13.81 -13.73 21.52
N LEU A 175 13.14 -13.77 20.37
CA LEU A 175 13.55 -14.46 19.15
C LEU A 175 13.55 -13.47 17.98
N THR A 176 14.75 -13.06 17.56
CA THR A 176 14.96 -12.20 16.40
C THR A 176 15.61 -13.00 15.27
N LEU A 177 14.94 -13.08 14.12
CA LEU A 177 15.41 -13.81 12.94
C LEU A 177 15.41 -12.89 11.72
N SER A 178 16.52 -12.84 10.99
CA SER A 178 16.63 -12.07 9.74
C SER A 178 17.25 -12.91 8.64
N ALA A 179 16.51 -13.20 7.56
CA ALA A 179 16.99 -14.03 6.44
C ALA A 179 16.63 -13.41 5.08
N SER A 180 17.63 -12.95 4.32
CA SER A 180 17.36 -12.22 3.06
C SER A 180 16.73 -13.09 1.96
N ASP A 181 17.21 -14.32 1.74
CA ASP A 181 16.78 -15.13 0.60
C ASP A 181 15.80 -16.26 0.95
N ASN A 182 15.57 -16.55 2.25
CA ASN A 182 14.86 -17.75 2.71
C ASN A 182 14.15 -17.54 4.06
N CYS A 183 13.55 -18.60 4.63
CA CYS A 183 12.84 -18.51 5.91
C CYS A 183 13.77 -18.16 7.09
N GLY A 184 13.29 -17.32 8.01
CA GLY A 184 13.93 -17.06 9.30
C GLY A 184 14.18 -18.35 10.08
N ALA A 185 13.15 -19.20 10.27
CA ALA A 185 13.30 -20.53 10.87
C ALA A 185 12.65 -21.63 10.04
N TYR A 186 13.27 -22.80 10.02
CA TYR A 186 12.78 -24.00 9.34
C TYR A 186 12.97 -25.26 10.18
N THR A 187 11.90 -26.05 10.36
CA THR A 187 11.99 -27.41 10.92
C THR A 187 11.08 -28.42 10.21
N TYR A 188 11.56 -29.66 10.08
CA TYR A 188 10.75 -30.80 9.62
C TYR A 188 9.81 -31.37 10.70
N LYS A 189 9.75 -30.75 11.89
CA LYS A 189 8.93 -31.16 13.02
C LYS A 189 8.06 -30.00 13.52
N ASP A 190 7.84 -29.93 14.83
CA ASP A 190 6.97 -28.94 15.43
C ASP A 190 7.80 -27.71 15.83
N LEU A 191 7.17 -26.54 15.75
CA LEU A 191 7.74 -25.28 16.22
C LEU A 191 6.81 -24.68 17.27
N SER A 192 7.35 -24.36 18.44
CA SER A 192 6.62 -23.69 19.52
C SER A 192 7.30 -22.39 19.95
N VAL A 193 6.50 -21.33 20.11
CA VAL A 193 6.91 -20.03 20.67
C VAL A 193 5.94 -19.69 21.79
N THR A 194 6.38 -19.77 23.05
CA THR A 194 5.48 -19.71 24.22
C THR A 194 5.89 -18.66 25.26
N ASP A 195 5.10 -18.55 26.32
CA ASP A 195 5.45 -17.86 27.57
C ASP A 195 5.84 -16.38 27.41
N GLY A 196 5.17 -15.66 26.50
CA GLY A 196 5.39 -14.21 26.36
C GLY A 196 6.60 -13.84 25.51
N THR A 197 7.15 -14.77 24.72
CA THR A 197 8.31 -14.50 23.87
C THR A 197 8.07 -13.30 22.94
N GLU A 198 9.03 -12.37 22.89
CA GLU A 198 9.07 -11.30 21.89
C GLU A 198 9.60 -11.84 20.56
N LEU A 199 8.79 -11.78 19.52
CA LEU A 199 9.06 -12.33 18.19
C LEU A 199 9.32 -11.19 17.19
N ASP A 200 10.51 -11.14 16.60
CA ASP A 200 10.89 -10.19 15.54
C ASP A 200 11.42 -10.93 14.31
N LEU A 201 10.68 -10.91 13.20
CA LEU A 201 11.00 -11.64 11.96
C LEU A 201 11.15 -10.66 10.80
N LYS A 202 12.24 -10.81 10.03
CA LYS A 202 12.55 -9.98 8.86
C LYS A 202 13.10 -10.79 7.70
N GLY A 203 12.80 -10.35 6.48
CA GLY A 203 13.34 -10.92 5.25
C GLY A 203 12.27 -11.58 4.40
N LYS A 204 12.61 -12.65 3.66
CA LYS A 204 11.68 -13.19 2.66
C LYS A 204 10.53 -13.99 3.26
N ASP A 205 10.84 -14.98 4.10
CA ASP A 205 9.86 -15.82 4.80
C ASP A 205 10.18 -15.83 6.30
N GLY A 206 9.17 -15.95 7.16
CA GLY A 206 9.32 -15.92 8.62
C GLY A 206 9.59 -17.30 9.20
N LEU A 207 8.53 -18.06 9.48
CA LEU A 207 8.59 -19.37 10.14
C LEU A 207 8.02 -20.48 9.26
N TRP A 208 8.73 -21.62 9.18
CA TRP A 208 8.25 -22.83 8.53
C TRP A 208 8.35 -24.07 9.44
N ALA A 209 7.23 -24.78 9.61
CA ALA A 209 7.18 -26.03 10.39
C ALA A 209 6.13 -27.02 9.87
N VAL A 210 6.11 -28.24 10.44
CA VAL A 210 4.97 -29.16 10.24
C VAL A 210 3.78 -28.68 11.04
N ASN A 211 3.87 -28.66 12.37
CA ASN A 211 2.86 -28.02 13.20
C ASN A 211 3.48 -26.81 13.91
N MET A 212 2.67 -25.79 14.15
CA MET A 212 3.12 -24.57 14.81
C MET A 212 2.18 -24.17 15.94
N THR A 213 2.75 -23.81 17.09
CA THR A 213 2.02 -23.22 18.20
C THR A 213 2.71 -21.95 18.66
N ILE A 214 2.01 -20.82 18.56
CA ILE A 214 2.46 -19.54 19.10
C ILE A 214 1.51 -19.19 20.23
N ASP A 215 2.00 -19.17 21.48
CA ASP A 215 1.21 -18.99 22.69
C ASP A 215 1.74 -17.85 23.55
N GLY A 216 1.00 -16.75 23.63
CA GLY A 216 1.37 -15.59 24.44
C GLY A 216 2.39 -14.66 23.79
N ALA A 217 2.81 -14.90 22.55
CA ALA A 217 3.82 -14.09 21.89
C ALA A 217 3.37 -12.63 21.63
N THR A 218 4.36 -11.75 21.57
CA THR A 218 4.22 -10.33 21.19
C THR A 218 5.26 -9.98 20.13
N GLY A 219 5.12 -8.85 19.44
CA GLY A 219 6.15 -8.35 18.51
C GLY A 219 5.68 -8.22 17.06
N THR A 220 6.62 -8.25 16.12
CA THR A 220 6.40 -7.92 14.71
C THR A 220 7.07 -8.94 13.80
N ALA A 221 6.33 -9.52 12.86
CA ALA A 221 6.86 -10.29 11.76
C ALA A 221 6.55 -9.57 10.46
N VAL A 222 7.55 -8.94 9.84
CA VAL A 222 7.42 -8.22 8.57
C VAL A 222 8.29 -8.91 7.55
N VAL A 223 7.68 -9.63 6.62
CA VAL A 223 8.39 -10.43 5.62
C VAL A 223 7.80 -10.23 4.22
N ASP A 224 8.58 -10.52 3.18
CA ASP A 224 8.15 -10.28 1.80
C ASP A 224 7.04 -11.26 1.35
N ASN A 225 7.10 -12.52 1.81
CA ASN A 225 6.23 -13.60 1.34
C ASN A 225 5.41 -14.21 2.48
N ALA A 226 5.88 -15.22 3.22
CA ALA A 226 5.07 -15.86 4.26
C ALA A 226 5.60 -15.65 5.67
N ALA A 227 4.85 -14.94 6.53
CA ALA A 227 5.26 -14.68 7.92
C ALA A 227 5.21 -15.98 8.74
N ILE A 228 4.11 -16.73 8.63
CA ILE A 228 3.91 -18.02 9.29
C ILE A 228 3.39 -19.02 8.27
N TYR A 229 4.14 -20.12 8.10
CA TYR A 229 3.73 -21.24 7.26
C TYR A 229 3.85 -22.57 8.03
N GLY A 230 2.73 -23.26 8.19
CA GLY A 230 2.68 -24.64 8.66
C GLY A 230 2.22 -25.58 7.55
N SER A 231 2.91 -26.70 7.31
CA SER A 231 2.39 -27.73 6.40
C SER A 231 1.28 -28.60 7.02
N GLY A 232 1.08 -28.49 8.33
CA GLY A 232 0.02 -29.08 9.13
C GLY A 232 -0.72 -28.00 9.95
N ALA A 233 -1.03 -28.30 11.21
CA ALA A 233 -1.85 -27.43 12.05
C ALA A 233 -1.07 -26.21 12.57
N VAL A 234 -1.72 -25.05 12.60
CA VAL A 234 -1.16 -23.80 13.14
C VAL A 234 -2.11 -23.25 14.20
N ALA A 235 -1.59 -22.88 15.36
CA ALA A 235 -2.37 -22.32 16.46
C ALA A 235 -1.73 -21.05 17.03
N LEU A 236 -2.49 -19.96 17.04
CA LEU A 236 -2.12 -18.69 17.69
C LEU A 236 -3.02 -18.48 18.91
N LYS A 237 -2.44 -18.56 20.11
CA LYS A 237 -3.15 -18.49 21.39
C LYS A 237 -2.61 -17.37 22.25
N ASN A 238 -3.47 -16.71 23.01
CA ASN A 238 -3.12 -15.69 24.00
C ASN A 238 -2.18 -14.58 23.48
N CYS A 239 -2.03 -14.41 22.17
CA CYS A 239 -1.11 -13.44 21.58
C CYS A 239 -1.63 -12.03 21.81
N LYS A 240 -0.71 -11.08 21.90
CA LYS A 240 -1.03 -9.68 22.16
C LYS A 240 -0.13 -8.77 21.33
N ASP A 241 -0.76 -7.78 20.67
CA ASP A 241 -0.06 -6.77 19.87
C ASP A 241 0.88 -7.42 18.83
N LEU A 242 0.52 -8.62 18.34
CA LEU A 242 1.29 -9.35 17.35
C LEU A 242 0.91 -8.85 15.96
N LYS A 243 1.89 -8.32 15.24
CA LYS A 243 1.72 -7.85 13.87
C LYS A 243 2.38 -8.81 12.90
N LEU A 244 1.64 -9.27 11.92
CA LEU A 244 2.12 -10.15 10.87
C LEU A 244 1.89 -9.46 9.53
N ASP A 245 2.92 -9.35 8.72
CA ASP A 245 2.89 -8.71 7.42
C ASP A 245 3.67 -9.56 6.40
N GLY A 246 3.07 -9.77 5.22
CA GLY A 246 3.67 -10.45 4.07
C GLY A 246 2.65 -10.88 3.02
N GLY A 247 3.10 -11.31 1.83
CA GLY A 247 2.20 -11.76 0.76
C GLY A 247 1.19 -12.85 1.16
N PHE A 248 1.65 -13.93 1.79
CA PHE A 248 0.86 -15.02 2.39
C PHE A 248 1.07 -15.07 3.90
N THR A 249 0.35 -14.25 4.66
CA THR A 249 0.78 -13.89 6.01
C THR A 249 0.68 -15.06 7.01
N LEU A 250 -0.49 -15.71 7.09
CA LEU A 250 -0.75 -16.83 7.99
C LEU A 250 -1.32 -18.01 7.20
N ASN A 251 -0.48 -19.01 6.92
CA ASN A 251 -0.82 -20.14 6.06
C ASN A 251 -0.68 -21.47 6.80
N ALA A 252 -1.74 -22.29 6.78
CA ALA A 252 -1.75 -23.63 7.36
C ALA A 252 -2.20 -24.69 6.35
N GLY A 253 -1.40 -25.74 6.18
CA GLY A 253 -1.75 -26.96 5.43
C GLY A 253 -2.72 -27.90 6.16
N GLY A 254 -3.05 -27.59 7.42
CA GLY A 254 -4.08 -28.22 8.25
C GLY A 254 -4.82 -27.17 9.07
N ALA A 255 -5.59 -27.61 10.08
CA ALA A 255 -6.44 -26.72 10.86
C ALA A 255 -5.70 -25.49 11.42
N LEU A 256 -6.32 -24.32 11.27
CA LEU A 256 -5.82 -23.04 11.76
C LEU A 256 -6.70 -22.54 12.91
N THR A 257 -6.14 -22.35 14.11
CA THR A 257 -6.87 -21.86 15.28
C THR A 257 -6.30 -20.55 15.79
N ILE A 258 -7.16 -19.56 16.00
CA ILE A 258 -6.82 -18.26 16.59
C ILE A 258 -7.70 -18.01 17.82
N GLU A 259 -7.05 -17.89 18.97
CA GLU A 259 -7.63 -17.58 20.27
C GLU A 259 -6.75 -16.53 20.97
N SER A 260 -6.74 -15.30 20.47
CA SER A 260 -5.74 -14.28 20.84
C SER A 260 -6.32 -12.88 21.02
N SER A 261 -5.77 -12.15 21.99
CA SER A 261 -6.35 -10.89 22.47
C SER A 261 -6.23 -9.71 21.51
N SER A 262 -5.21 -9.65 20.66
CA SER A 262 -5.04 -8.62 19.61
C SER A 262 -4.00 -9.09 18.58
N ILE A 263 -4.41 -9.23 17.32
CA ILE A 263 -3.55 -9.56 16.17
C ILE A 263 -3.86 -8.60 15.02
N GLU A 264 -2.81 -8.11 14.35
CA GLU A 264 -2.91 -7.39 13.07
C GLU A 264 -2.25 -8.25 11.98
N VAL A 265 -2.98 -8.54 10.90
CA VAL A 265 -2.51 -9.36 9.77
C VAL A 265 -2.66 -8.54 8.49
N THR A 266 -1.58 -8.32 7.76
CA THR A 266 -1.58 -7.60 6.49
C THR A 266 -0.94 -8.44 5.38
N GLY A 267 -1.46 -8.37 4.15
CA GLY A 267 -0.94 -9.18 3.04
C GLY A 267 -1.79 -9.20 1.77
N SER A 268 -1.48 -10.10 0.83
CA SER A 268 -2.38 -10.38 -0.30
C SER A 268 -3.42 -11.44 0.09
N ASP A 269 -2.93 -12.56 0.62
CA ASP A 269 -3.71 -13.63 1.25
C ASP A 269 -3.37 -13.68 2.74
N ALA A 270 -4.15 -12.98 3.56
CA ALA A 270 -3.79 -12.72 4.95
C ALA A 270 -3.91 -13.97 5.84
N ILE A 271 -5.08 -14.62 5.85
CA ILE A 271 -5.34 -15.81 6.67
C ILE A 271 -5.86 -16.94 5.78
N TYR A 272 -5.07 -18.01 5.63
CA TYR A 272 -5.41 -19.14 4.79
C TYR A 272 -5.17 -20.48 5.50
N SER A 273 -6.12 -21.39 5.37
CA SER A 273 -5.92 -22.81 5.66
C SER A 273 -6.45 -23.67 4.53
N SER A 274 -5.79 -24.80 4.26
CA SER A 274 -6.34 -25.86 3.42
C SER A 274 -7.26 -26.83 4.19
N ASP A 275 -7.64 -26.48 5.41
CA ASP A 275 -8.53 -27.20 6.33
C ASP A 275 -9.36 -26.14 7.10
N ASP A 276 -9.94 -26.49 8.25
CA ASP A 276 -10.79 -25.59 9.03
C ASP A 276 -10.02 -24.40 9.68
N VAL A 277 -10.60 -23.20 9.57
CA VAL A 277 -10.19 -21.99 10.30
C VAL A 277 -11.16 -21.74 11.46
N THR A 278 -10.64 -21.64 12.69
CA THR A 278 -11.43 -21.32 13.88
C THR A 278 -10.89 -20.08 14.58
N ILE A 279 -11.73 -19.06 14.74
CA ILE A 279 -11.43 -17.80 15.43
C ILE A 279 -12.38 -17.65 16.62
N THR A 280 -11.82 -17.60 17.83
CA THR A 280 -12.62 -17.53 19.08
C THR A 280 -12.05 -16.49 20.05
N ASP A 281 -12.93 -15.72 20.70
CA ASP A 281 -12.60 -14.70 21.69
C ASP A 281 -11.41 -13.80 21.31
N SER A 282 -11.38 -13.33 20.05
CA SER A 282 -10.19 -12.68 19.45
C SER A 282 -10.42 -11.30 18.86
N GLN A 283 -9.55 -10.32 19.11
CA GLN A 283 -9.56 -9.05 18.36
C GLN A 283 -8.55 -9.17 17.21
N ILE A 284 -9.04 -9.10 15.97
CA ILE A 284 -8.23 -9.30 14.77
C ILE A 284 -8.52 -8.18 13.78
N LYS A 285 -7.46 -7.48 13.36
CA LYS A 285 -7.51 -6.61 12.19
C LYS A 285 -6.83 -7.32 11.03
N VAL A 286 -7.53 -7.43 9.90
CA VAL A 286 -7.05 -8.07 8.68
C VAL A 286 -7.11 -7.05 7.55
N ASP A 287 -5.98 -6.74 6.94
CA ASP A 287 -5.92 -5.86 5.77
C ASP A 287 -5.31 -6.64 4.60
N ALA A 288 -6.12 -7.03 3.62
CA ALA A 288 -5.73 -7.97 2.59
C ALA A 288 -6.10 -7.49 1.19
N THR A 289 -5.17 -7.49 0.23
CA THR A 289 -5.50 -7.06 -1.14
C THR A 289 -6.40 -8.05 -1.88
N GLU A 290 -6.29 -9.37 -1.62
CA GLU A 290 -7.06 -10.40 -2.32
C GLU A 290 -8.03 -11.18 -1.42
N ARG A 291 -7.55 -11.93 -0.42
CA ARG A 291 -8.40 -12.80 0.42
C ARG A 291 -8.09 -12.59 1.89
N PRO A 292 -8.97 -11.93 2.65
CA PRO A 292 -8.75 -11.70 4.07
C PRO A 292 -8.68 -12.99 4.88
N ILE A 293 -9.67 -13.89 4.70
CA ILE A 293 -9.77 -15.14 5.47
C ILE A 293 -10.33 -16.24 4.57
N ALA A 294 -9.63 -17.38 4.48
CA ALA A 294 -10.06 -18.53 3.70
C ALA A 294 -9.76 -19.87 4.39
N GLY A 295 -10.69 -20.82 4.29
CA GLY A 295 -10.56 -22.19 4.82
C GLY A 295 -11.53 -23.19 4.16
N ASP A 296 -11.44 -24.46 4.58
CA ASP A 296 -12.49 -25.45 4.28
C ASP A 296 -13.78 -25.04 4.98
N SER A 297 -13.78 -25.03 6.33
CA SER A 297 -14.79 -24.34 7.11
C SER A 297 -14.20 -23.13 7.82
N VAL A 298 -14.98 -22.07 8.01
CA VAL A 298 -14.58 -20.89 8.79
C VAL A 298 -15.56 -20.71 9.94
N THR A 299 -15.08 -20.80 11.18
CA THR A 299 -15.89 -20.62 12.39
C THR A 299 -15.43 -19.40 13.16
N ILE A 300 -16.36 -18.47 13.42
CA ILE A 300 -16.16 -17.26 14.21
C ILE A 300 -17.11 -17.32 15.41
N SER A 301 -16.56 -17.26 16.62
CA SER A 301 -17.32 -17.40 17.87
C SER A 301 -16.73 -16.58 19.02
N GLY A 302 -17.45 -16.47 20.13
CA GLY A 302 -16.99 -15.72 21.31
C GLY A 302 -17.65 -14.35 21.47
N ASP A 303 -17.60 -13.79 22.69
CA ASP A 303 -18.26 -12.52 23.00
C ASP A 303 -17.41 -11.29 22.63
N THR A 304 -16.08 -11.47 22.60
CA THR A 304 -15.10 -10.39 22.33
C THR A 304 -14.44 -10.51 20.96
N THR A 305 -14.95 -11.38 20.10
CA THR A 305 -14.36 -11.52 18.76
C THR A 305 -14.69 -10.31 17.93
N ASP A 306 -13.71 -9.56 17.46
CA ASP A 306 -13.90 -8.42 16.55
C ASP A 306 -12.96 -8.61 15.37
N ILE A 307 -13.53 -8.77 14.18
CA ILE A 307 -12.77 -8.93 12.93
C ILE A 307 -13.04 -7.70 12.10
N ASN A 308 -12.00 -6.94 11.77
CA ASN A 308 -12.09 -5.88 10.77
C ASN A 308 -11.28 -6.32 9.54
N ALA A 309 -11.98 -6.75 8.49
CA ALA A 309 -11.39 -7.23 7.25
C ALA A 309 -11.58 -6.20 6.13
N THR A 310 -10.48 -5.69 5.58
CA THR A 310 -10.46 -4.73 4.46
C THR A 310 -9.81 -5.36 3.23
N GLY A 311 -10.39 -5.11 2.05
CA GLY A 311 -9.87 -5.52 0.73
C GLY A 311 -10.54 -6.75 0.10
N GLY A 312 -9.87 -7.43 -0.84
CA GLY A 312 -10.51 -8.20 -1.94
C GLY A 312 -11.47 -9.37 -1.61
N TRP A 313 -12.11 -9.85 -2.69
CA TRP A 313 -12.95 -11.06 -2.88
C TRP A 313 -13.91 -11.48 -1.73
N TYR A 314 -13.48 -12.05 -0.60
CA TYR A 314 -14.38 -12.54 0.49
C TYR A 314 -13.69 -13.14 1.75
N ILE A 315 -14.42 -13.19 2.89
CA ILE A 315 -14.24 -14.24 3.92
C ILE A 315 -14.86 -15.53 3.38
N GLY A 316 -14.05 -16.56 3.11
CA GLY A 316 -14.45 -17.71 2.30
C GLY A 316 -14.28 -19.06 2.98
N ALA A 317 -15.37 -19.82 3.00
CA ALA A 317 -15.37 -21.23 3.34
C ALA A 317 -15.72 -22.08 2.11
N SER A 318 -14.86 -23.04 1.78
CA SER A 318 -15.10 -24.03 0.71
C SER A 318 -16.22 -25.03 1.07
N ASP A 319 -16.58 -25.13 2.34
CA ASP A 319 -17.69 -25.91 2.91
C ASP A 319 -18.65 -25.00 3.69
N GLU A 320 -18.33 -24.66 4.94
CA GLU A 320 -19.25 -23.96 5.85
C GLU A 320 -18.65 -22.72 6.52
N LEU A 321 -19.41 -21.60 6.51
CA LEU A 321 -19.14 -20.42 7.32
C LEU A 321 -20.09 -20.37 8.53
N VAL A 322 -19.55 -20.36 9.75
CA VAL A 322 -20.31 -20.27 11.00
C VAL A 322 -19.97 -19.00 11.76
N ILE A 323 -20.98 -18.20 12.09
CA ILE A 323 -20.87 -17.03 12.97
C ILE A 323 -21.84 -17.23 14.13
N SER A 324 -21.31 -17.32 15.36
CA SER A 324 -22.10 -17.59 16.57
C SER A 324 -21.99 -16.52 17.65
N GLY A 325 -21.08 -15.56 17.48
CA GLY A 325 -20.80 -14.46 18.41
C GLY A 325 -19.84 -13.44 17.78
N GLY A 326 -19.54 -12.37 18.51
CA GLY A 326 -18.58 -11.35 18.09
C GLY A 326 -19.13 -10.29 17.13
N LYS A 327 -18.26 -9.40 16.68
CA LYS A 327 -18.47 -8.42 15.62
C LYS A 327 -17.57 -8.80 14.44
N VAL A 328 -18.13 -8.81 13.23
CA VAL A 328 -17.38 -9.00 11.99
C VAL A 328 -17.70 -7.80 11.12
N THR A 329 -16.72 -6.91 10.95
CA THR A 329 -16.77 -5.78 10.04
C THR A 329 -16.04 -6.18 8.76
N VAL A 330 -16.70 -6.10 7.62
CA VAL A 330 -16.09 -6.34 6.31
C VAL A 330 -16.29 -5.10 5.46
N ASP A 331 -15.21 -4.48 5.03
CA ASP A 331 -15.24 -3.37 4.10
C ASP A 331 -14.76 -3.86 2.73
N VAL A 332 -15.69 -3.91 1.78
CA VAL A 332 -15.43 -4.37 0.42
C VAL A 332 -15.33 -3.15 -0.49
N THR A 333 -14.12 -2.86 -0.94
CA THR A 333 -13.84 -1.90 -2.00
C THR A 333 -13.93 -2.61 -3.36
N THR A 334 -14.83 -2.14 -4.24
CA THR A 334 -14.99 -2.71 -5.58
C THR A 334 -13.94 -2.19 -6.56
N ASP A 335 -13.32 -3.08 -7.33
CA ASP A 335 -12.69 -2.72 -8.59
C ASP A 335 -13.80 -2.40 -9.63
N PRO A 336 -13.76 -1.25 -10.33
CA PRO A 336 -14.74 -0.91 -11.37
C PRO A 336 -14.77 -1.85 -12.59
N ASN A 337 -13.78 -2.73 -12.77
CA ASN A 337 -13.64 -3.61 -13.93
C ASN A 337 -13.92 -5.11 -13.67
N GLU A 338 -14.20 -5.51 -12.43
CA GLU A 338 -14.56 -6.88 -12.09
C GLU A 338 -16.01 -7.00 -11.60
N SER A 339 -16.71 -8.06 -12.01
CA SER A 339 -18.02 -8.38 -11.45
C SER A 339 -17.89 -8.79 -9.98
N VAL A 340 -17.88 -7.81 -9.07
CA VAL A 340 -17.60 -8.07 -7.65
C VAL A 340 -18.74 -8.83 -6.99
N MET A 341 -18.43 -10.04 -6.51
CA MET A 341 -19.24 -10.88 -5.64
C MET A 341 -18.73 -10.80 -4.19
N GLY A 342 -18.77 -9.61 -3.58
CA GLY A 342 -18.09 -9.31 -2.31
C GLY A 342 -18.90 -9.56 -1.05
N ALA A 343 -18.89 -10.80 -0.55
CA ALA A 343 -19.60 -11.15 0.69
C ALA A 343 -18.96 -12.32 1.45
N PRO A 344 -19.20 -12.45 2.77
CA PRO A 344 -18.97 -13.70 3.47
C PRO A 344 -19.60 -14.87 2.71
N TYR A 345 -18.78 -15.84 2.35
CA TYR A 345 -19.13 -16.92 1.44
C TYR A 345 -18.92 -18.28 2.10
N GLY A 346 -19.96 -19.11 2.10
CA GLY A 346 -19.85 -20.52 2.45
C GLY A 346 -20.45 -21.35 1.32
N ASN A 347 -19.63 -22.13 0.63
CA ASN A 347 -20.06 -22.86 -0.57
C ASN A 347 -21.25 -23.80 -0.27
N ASN A 348 -21.22 -24.58 0.81
CA ASN A 348 -22.32 -25.48 1.17
C ASN A 348 -23.26 -24.88 2.22
N ALA A 349 -22.74 -24.13 3.20
CA ALA A 349 -23.58 -23.52 4.22
C ALA A 349 -23.02 -22.20 4.77
N VAL A 350 -23.94 -21.32 5.16
CA VAL A 350 -23.65 -20.18 6.02
C VAL A 350 -24.62 -20.23 7.20
N ARG A 351 -24.11 -20.25 8.42
CA ARG A 351 -24.90 -20.31 9.65
C ARG A 351 -24.58 -19.12 10.54
N ILE A 352 -25.58 -18.28 10.80
CA ILE A 352 -25.49 -17.18 11.75
C ILE A 352 -26.47 -17.44 12.90
N SER A 353 -25.93 -17.61 14.10
CA SER A 353 -26.70 -17.90 15.32
C SER A 353 -26.58 -16.84 16.41
N GLY A 354 -25.61 -15.92 16.28
CA GLY A 354 -25.33 -14.81 17.19
C GLY A 354 -24.27 -13.88 16.60
N GLY A 355 -23.93 -12.80 17.32
CA GLY A 355 -22.96 -11.79 16.87
C GLY A 355 -23.55 -10.68 15.97
N THR A 356 -22.69 -9.78 15.51
CA THR A 356 -23.00 -8.69 14.58
C THR A 356 -22.10 -8.81 13.37
N VAL A 357 -22.66 -8.73 12.17
CA VAL A 357 -21.91 -8.67 10.91
C VAL A 357 -22.23 -7.33 10.26
N ASP A 358 -21.30 -6.40 10.30
CA ASP A 358 -21.42 -5.11 9.64
C ASP A 358 -20.66 -5.22 8.32
N ALA A 359 -21.38 -5.20 7.20
CA ALA A 359 -20.78 -5.25 5.87
C ALA A 359 -20.99 -3.92 5.17
N THR A 360 -19.88 -3.25 4.85
CA THR A 360 -19.89 -2.02 4.06
C THR A 360 -19.43 -2.37 2.65
N VAL A 361 -20.22 -1.93 1.68
CA VAL A 361 -19.94 -2.08 0.26
C VAL A 361 -19.90 -0.67 -0.32
N SER A 362 -18.70 -0.15 -0.52
CA SER A 362 -18.48 1.13 -1.19
C SER A 362 -18.54 0.93 -2.70
N LYS A 363 -19.46 1.63 -3.39
CA LYS A 363 -19.61 1.59 -4.85
C LYS A 363 -18.64 2.56 -5.55
N THR A 364 -18.16 2.14 -6.72
CA THR A 364 -17.94 2.98 -7.90
C THR A 364 -18.99 2.61 -8.97
N ASP A 365 -19.34 3.51 -9.88
CA ASP A 365 -20.66 3.54 -10.56
C ASP A 365 -21.09 2.33 -11.42
N ASP A 366 -22.41 2.27 -11.66
CA ASP A 366 -23.22 1.43 -12.58
C ASP A 366 -23.55 -0.07 -12.28
N ALA A 367 -24.86 -0.32 -12.23
CA ALA A 367 -25.66 -1.53 -12.50
C ALA A 367 -25.36 -2.97 -11.97
N ASP A 368 -24.27 -3.31 -11.29
CA ASP A 368 -24.07 -4.70 -10.80
C ASP A 368 -24.53 -4.95 -9.34
N ILE A 369 -25.10 -6.14 -9.09
CA ILE A 369 -25.71 -6.55 -7.81
C ILE A 369 -24.62 -6.96 -6.83
N THR A 370 -24.35 -6.15 -5.81
CA THR A 370 -23.46 -6.54 -4.71
C THR A 370 -24.20 -7.32 -3.63
N TYR A 371 -23.63 -8.44 -3.17
CA TYR A 371 -24.23 -9.35 -2.21
C TYR A 371 -23.69 -9.13 -0.79
N ALA A 372 -24.56 -9.17 0.22
CA ALA A 372 -24.16 -9.06 1.64
C ALA A 372 -23.70 -10.39 2.26
N LEU A 373 -24.08 -11.51 1.64
CA LEU A 373 -23.72 -12.87 2.04
C LEU A 373 -23.98 -13.79 0.85
N MET A 374 -23.18 -14.83 0.67
CA MET A 374 -23.34 -15.77 -0.44
C MET A 374 -23.20 -17.22 -0.01
N THR A 375 -24.01 -18.10 -0.62
CA THR A 375 -23.85 -19.55 -0.46
C THR A 375 -24.35 -20.31 -1.68
N ASN A 376 -23.78 -21.49 -1.95
CA ASN A 376 -24.34 -22.45 -2.93
C ASN A 376 -25.17 -23.54 -2.25
N GLY A 377 -25.51 -23.42 -0.96
CA GLY A 377 -26.34 -24.41 -0.28
C GLY A 377 -27.35 -23.78 0.68
N VAL A 378 -27.08 -23.84 1.98
CA VAL A 378 -28.04 -23.45 3.02
C VAL A 378 -27.58 -22.18 3.73
N ALA A 379 -28.46 -21.18 3.84
CA ALA A 379 -28.26 -20.05 4.74
C ALA A 379 -29.20 -20.18 5.95
N GLU A 380 -28.66 -20.34 7.16
CA GLU A 380 -29.44 -20.49 8.40
C GLU A 380 -29.19 -19.30 9.32
N PHE A 381 -30.24 -18.56 9.68
CA PHE A 381 -30.17 -17.41 10.56
C PHE A 381 -31.04 -17.68 11.79
N THR A 382 -30.42 -18.13 12.89
CA THR A 382 -31.13 -18.43 14.15
C THR A 382 -30.99 -17.30 15.19
N GLY A 383 -30.11 -16.33 14.95
CA GLY A 383 -29.87 -15.13 15.75
C GLY A 383 -28.79 -14.23 15.11
N GLY A 384 -28.43 -13.11 15.76
CA GLY A 384 -27.42 -12.15 15.28
C GLY A 384 -28.00 -10.94 14.51
N THR A 385 -27.14 -9.96 14.22
CA THR A 385 -27.49 -8.73 13.46
C THR A 385 -26.63 -8.63 12.21
N ILE A 386 -27.21 -8.22 11.08
CA ILE A 386 -26.47 -7.87 9.86
C ILE A 386 -26.80 -6.41 9.52
N THR A 387 -25.80 -5.55 9.39
CA THR A 387 -25.96 -4.14 9.00
C THR A 387 -25.35 -3.91 7.61
N LEU A 388 -26.01 -3.09 6.79
CA LEU A 388 -25.57 -2.71 5.44
C LEU A 388 -25.63 -1.18 5.31
N GLU A 389 -24.49 -0.54 5.05
CA GLU A 389 -24.39 0.93 5.04
C GLU A 389 -24.66 1.57 3.65
N SER A 390 -24.49 0.85 2.54
CA SER A 390 -24.86 1.30 1.18
C SER A 390 -25.12 0.14 0.19
N GLY A 391 -26.28 0.14 -0.50
CA GLY A 391 -26.63 -0.84 -1.56
C GLY A 391 -28.05 -1.44 -1.50
N THR A 392 -28.57 -1.93 -2.64
CA THR A 392 -29.81 -2.72 -2.74
C THR A 392 -29.55 -4.18 -2.32
N GLY A 393 -29.66 -4.52 -1.02
CA GLY A 393 -29.32 -5.88 -0.49
C GLY A 393 -30.13 -7.04 -1.12
N ALA A 394 -29.78 -8.34 -1.00
CA ALA A 394 -29.25 -9.05 0.17
C ALA A 394 -29.25 -10.59 -0.07
N ILE A 395 -28.35 -11.34 0.58
CA ILE A 395 -28.19 -12.83 0.58
C ILE A 395 -28.39 -13.54 -0.78
N TYR A 396 -27.29 -13.99 -1.40
CA TYR A 396 -27.32 -14.83 -2.61
C TYR A 396 -27.30 -16.32 -2.27
N VAL A 397 -28.25 -17.07 -2.83
CA VAL A 397 -28.24 -18.54 -2.83
C VAL A 397 -28.30 -19.05 -4.27
N SER A 398 -27.23 -19.70 -4.74
CA SER A 398 -27.04 -19.99 -6.18
C SER A 398 -27.59 -21.35 -6.65
N LYS A 399 -27.79 -22.32 -5.75
CA LYS A 399 -28.04 -23.73 -6.11
C LYS A 399 -29.48 -24.14 -5.97
N ASN A 400 -29.94 -24.94 -6.92
CA ASN A 400 -31.24 -25.58 -6.92
C ASN A 400 -31.38 -26.53 -5.70
N GLY A 401 -32.37 -26.28 -4.83
CA GLY A 401 -32.53 -26.95 -3.53
C GLY A 401 -31.90 -26.25 -2.33
N GLY A 402 -31.25 -25.10 -2.51
CA GLY A 402 -30.81 -24.24 -1.42
C GLY A 402 -31.99 -23.64 -0.63
N SER A 403 -31.76 -23.34 0.65
CA SER A 403 -32.80 -22.78 1.53
C SER A 403 -32.25 -21.68 2.40
N VAL A 404 -33.11 -20.69 2.65
CA VAL A 404 -32.87 -19.67 3.68
C VAL A 404 -33.85 -19.94 4.83
N SER A 405 -33.35 -20.13 6.04
CA SER A 405 -34.19 -20.31 7.23
C SER A 405 -33.94 -19.20 8.24
N PHE A 406 -35.01 -18.72 8.86
CA PHE A 406 -34.96 -17.65 9.84
C PHE A 406 -35.55 -18.11 11.17
N GLY A 407 -34.95 -17.68 12.28
CA GLY A 407 -35.53 -17.82 13.61
C GLY A 407 -36.85 -17.04 13.73
N SER A 408 -37.67 -17.41 14.72
CA SER A 408 -39.05 -16.92 14.94
C SER A 408 -39.22 -15.41 15.21
N ASN A 409 -38.15 -14.60 15.11
CA ASN A 409 -38.13 -13.16 15.38
C ASN A 409 -37.71 -12.28 14.18
N SER A 410 -37.44 -12.84 13.00
CA SER A 410 -36.94 -12.07 11.84
C SER A 410 -38.07 -11.63 10.89
N LYS A 411 -38.14 -10.34 10.54
CA LYS A 411 -39.07 -9.80 9.50
C LYS A 411 -38.31 -9.50 8.22
N TRP A 412 -38.78 -9.98 7.07
CA TRP A 412 -38.08 -9.85 5.78
C TRP A 412 -39.05 -9.69 4.59
N TYR A 413 -38.55 -9.18 3.46
CA TYR A 413 -39.31 -8.96 2.22
C TYR A 413 -38.65 -9.70 1.05
N GLN A 414 -39.46 -10.25 0.15
CA GLN A 414 -39.01 -11.05 -0.99
C GLN A 414 -39.16 -10.28 -2.31
N TRP A 415 -38.16 -10.41 -3.19
CA TRP A 415 -38.33 -10.20 -4.63
C TRP A 415 -38.46 -11.53 -5.37
N ALA A 416 -39.56 -11.71 -6.11
CA ALA A 416 -39.79 -12.89 -6.93
C ALA A 416 -39.30 -12.64 -8.38
N THR A 417 -38.03 -12.96 -8.60
CA THR A 417 -37.36 -13.21 -9.91
C THR A 417 -37.37 -12.10 -10.99
N SER A 418 -36.16 -11.61 -11.35
CA SER A 418 -35.80 -10.71 -12.48
C SER A 418 -36.21 -9.23 -12.29
N PRO A 419 -35.52 -8.22 -12.88
CA PRO A 419 -35.52 -6.80 -12.47
C PRO A 419 -36.86 -6.04 -12.50
N THR A 420 -37.98 -6.70 -12.80
CA THR A 420 -39.30 -6.08 -12.93
C THR A 420 -40.41 -6.84 -12.17
N GLY A 421 -40.07 -7.74 -11.26
CA GLY A 421 -41.03 -8.54 -10.47
C GLY A 421 -41.59 -7.85 -9.21
N ALA A 422 -42.84 -8.16 -8.85
CA ALA A 422 -43.54 -7.54 -7.70
C ALA A 422 -42.92 -7.94 -6.34
N VAL A 423 -42.94 -6.98 -5.40
CA VAL A 423 -42.56 -7.17 -3.99
C VAL A 423 -43.66 -7.94 -3.26
N THR A 424 -43.31 -9.02 -2.55
CA THR A 424 -44.21 -9.70 -1.61
C THR A 424 -43.58 -9.80 -0.23
N GLN A 425 -44.33 -9.44 0.81
CA GLN A 425 -43.94 -9.72 2.19
C GLN A 425 -43.97 -11.24 2.38
N ALA A 426 -42.89 -11.79 2.91
CA ALA A 426 -42.85 -13.22 3.16
C ALA A 426 -43.60 -13.59 4.43
N THR A 427 -44.34 -14.69 4.37
CA THR A 427 -45.21 -15.16 5.46
C THR A 427 -44.65 -16.37 6.20
N ASP A 428 -43.55 -16.95 5.73
CA ASP A 428 -43.03 -18.25 6.18
C ASP A 428 -41.67 -18.09 6.91
N GLU A 429 -41.42 -18.91 7.94
CA GLU A 429 -40.16 -18.92 8.72
C GLU A 429 -38.97 -19.56 7.96
N SER A 430 -39.22 -20.11 6.77
CA SER A 430 -38.22 -20.76 5.92
C SER A 430 -38.62 -20.67 4.44
N TYR A 431 -37.64 -20.48 3.57
CA TYR A 431 -37.81 -20.39 2.12
C TYR A 431 -36.95 -21.43 1.40
N SER A 432 -37.56 -22.21 0.50
CA SER A 432 -36.87 -23.12 -0.42
C SER A 432 -37.33 -22.85 -1.85
N TYR A 433 -36.40 -22.86 -2.81
CA TYR A 433 -36.70 -22.59 -4.22
C TYR A 433 -36.38 -23.80 -5.11
N ALA A 434 -37.16 -23.98 -6.19
CA ALA A 434 -37.24 -25.25 -6.94
C ALA A 434 -36.80 -25.17 -8.42
N ASP A 435 -36.34 -24.02 -8.92
CA ASP A 435 -35.89 -23.85 -10.33
C ASP A 435 -34.48 -23.24 -10.41
N ASP A 436 -33.86 -23.26 -11.61
CA ASP A 436 -32.49 -22.78 -11.89
C ASP A 436 -32.33 -21.24 -11.87
N LYS A 437 -32.94 -20.52 -10.91
CA LYS A 437 -32.87 -19.05 -10.77
C LYS A 437 -32.49 -18.63 -9.35
N SER A 438 -31.70 -17.57 -9.23
CA SER A 438 -31.24 -16.98 -7.97
C SER A 438 -32.37 -16.28 -7.19
N ALA A 439 -32.30 -16.30 -5.86
CA ALA A 439 -33.22 -15.57 -4.96
C ALA A 439 -32.52 -14.36 -4.31
N TYR A 440 -33.25 -13.26 -4.13
CA TYR A 440 -32.78 -12.01 -3.53
C TYR A 440 -33.72 -11.60 -2.37
N LEU A 441 -33.16 -11.25 -1.21
CA LEU A 441 -33.94 -11.04 0.04
C LEU A 441 -33.64 -9.71 0.72
N ARG A 442 -34.27 -8.59 0.34
CA ARG A 442 -34.00 -7.27 0.94
C ARG A 442 -34.43 -7.18 2.42
N PHE A 443 -33.54 -6.65 3.26
CA PHE A 443 -33.85 -6.23 4.63
C PHE A 443 -34.50 -4.84 4.63
N GLU A 444 -35.59 -4.68 5.38
CA GLU A 444 -36.07 -3.37 5.80
C GLU A 444 -35.82 -3.23 7.30
N PRO A 445 -35.39 -2.05 7.78
CA PRO A 445 -35.10 -1.85 9.20
C PRO A 445 -36.32 -2.22 10.04
N SER A 446 -36.13 -3.14 10.98
CA SER A 446 -37.20 -3.52 11.89
C SER A 446 -37.49 -2.37 12.84
N GLY A 447 -38.64 -1.72 12.66
CA GLY A 447 -39.14 -0.72 13.59
C GLY A 447 -40.62 -0.50 13.39
N THR A 448 -41.30 0.03 14.40
CA THR A 448 -42.66 0.54 14.22
C THR A 448 -42.57 1.70 13.23
N ALA A 449 -43.12 1.51 12.03
CA ALA A 449 -43.24 2.59 11.08
C ALA A 449 -44.35 3.54 11.53
N TYR A 450 -44.09 4.83 11.41
CA TYR A 450 -45.01 5.90 11.70
C TYR A 450 -45.38 6.59 10.40
N ARG A 451 -46.59 7.15 10.34
CA ARG A 451 -47.12 7.79 9.14
C ARG A 451 -46.62 9.23 9.06
N LEU A 452 -45.93 9.56 7.96
CA LEU A 452 -45.67 10.92 7.54
C LEU A 452 -46.76 11.33 6.55
N THR A 453 -47.60 12.28 6.95
CA THR A 453 -48.55 12.93 6.05
C THR A 453 -47.90 14.21 5.54
N VAL A 454 -47.92 14.47 4.23
CA VAL A 454 -47.46 15.74 3.67
C VAL A 454 -48.66 16.41 2.99
N GLU A 455 -49.05 17.58 3.49
CA GLU A 455 -50.08 18.43 2.93
C GLU A 455 -49.46 19.49 2.03
N ASP A 456 -50.02 19.65 0.84
CA ASP A 456 -49.54 20.54 -0.22
C ASP A 456 -48.05 20.31 -0.57
N GLY A 457 -47.62 19.06 -0.59
CA GLY A 457 -46.26 18.62 -0.91
C GLY A 457 -46.15 17.12 -1.22
N SER A 458 -44.92 16.65 -1.45
CA SER A 458 -44.55 15.26 -1.70
C SER A 458 -43.54 14.76 -0.65
N GLY A 459 -43.38 13.45 -0.55
CA GLY A 459 -42.60 12.80 0.52
C GLY A 459 -43.45 12.14 1.62
N ALA A 460 -44.77 12.06 1.43
CA ALA A 460 -45.64 11.32 2.34
C ALA A 460 -45.41 9.81 2.24
N GLY A 461 -45.49 9.12 3.37
CA GLY A 461 -45.20 7.69 3.45
C GLY A 461 -45.29 7.13 4.86
N SER A 462 -44.85 5.89 5.02
CA SER A 462 -44.72 5.24 6.32
C SER A 462 -43.25 4.93 6.53
N TYR A 463 -42.64 5.51 7.57
CA TYR A 463 -41.20 5.47 7.78
C TYR A 463 -40.87 5.03 9.20
N VAL A 464 -39.75 4.34 9.39
CA VAL A 464 -39.27 3.95 10.72
C VAL A 464 -38.72 5.20 11.44
N ALA A 465 -38.86 5.25 12.77
CA ALA A 465 -38.26 6.33 13.56
C ALA A 465 -36.74 6.40 13.32
N GLY A 466 -36.22 7.59 13.04
CA GLY A 466 -34.83 7.86 12.68
C GLY A 466 -34.56 7.94 11.17
N THR A 467 -35.50 7.50 10.31
CA THR A 467 -35.33 7.60 8.84
C THR A 467 -35.37 9.06 8.37
N SER A 468 -34.42 9.46 7.53
CA SER A 468 -34.43 10.76 6.83
C SER A 468 -35.24 10.66 5.53
N VAL A 469 -36.16 11.60 5.33
CA VAL A 469 -37.12 11.63 4.20
C VAL A 469 -37.02 12.95 3.46
N SER A 470 -36.83 12.92 2.14
CA SER A 470 -36.90 14.12 1.30
C SER A 470 -38.35 14.56 1.10
N VAL A 471 -38.64 15.82 1.39
CA VAL A 471 -39.96 16.43 1.26
C VAL A 471 -39.89 17.66 0.36
N VAL A 472 -40.86 17.80 -0.54
CA VAL A 472 -40.90 18.87 -1.54
C VAL A 472 -42.28 19.50 -1.57
N ALA A 473 -42.37 20.82 -1.43
CA ALA A 473 -43.61 21.56 -1.47
C ALA A 473 -44.21 21.51 -2.88
N SER A 474 -45.53 21.41 -2.97
CA SER A 474 -46.24 21.47 -4.25
C SER A 474 -46.07 22.85 -4.85
N ALA A 475 -46.13 22.93 -6.18
CA ALA A 475 -46.17 24.23 -6.85
C ALA A 475 -47.36 25.04 -6.31
N PRO A 476 -47.16 26.31 -5.93
CA PRO A 476 -48.24 27.14 -5.45
C PRO A 476 -49.31 27.34 -6.55
N VAL A 477 -50.56 27.48 -6.13
CA VAL A 477 -51.62 28.02 -7.01
C VAL A 477 -51.30 29.48 -7.35
N SER A 478 -51.76 29.98 -8.51
CA SER A 478 -51.45 31.36 -8.93
C SER A 478 -51.78 32.34 -7.80
N ASP A 479 -50.89 33.31 -7.59
CA ASP A 479 -50.96 34.35 -6.57
C ASP A 479 -50.49 33.91 -5.16
N LYS A 480 -49.70 32.82 -5.04
CA LYS A 480 -49.04 32.42 -3.79
C LYS A 480 -47.57 31.99 -3.99
N HIS A 481 -46.76 32.07 -2.94
CA HIS A 481 -45.41 31.48 -2.90
C HIS A 481 -45.22 30.65 -1.61
N PHE A 482 -44.21 29.76 -1.60
CA PHE A 482 -43.92 28.90 -0.46
C PHE A 482 -43.31 29.70 0.70
N ALA A 483 -43.97 29.66 1.86
CA ALA A 483 -43.59 30.43 3.05
C ALA A 483 -42.82 29.59 4.10
N GLY A 484 -42.89 28.26 4.01
CA GLY A 484 -42.19 27.33 4.91
C GLY A 484 -43.00 26.09 5.28
N TRP A 485 -42.36 25.16 5.97
CA TRP A 485 -42.99 23.95 6.49
C TRP A 485 -43.44 24.11 7.95
N THR A 486 -44.62 23.57 8.27
CA THR A 486 -45.07 23.40 9.66
C THR A 486 -45.21 21.92 9.99
N VAL A 487 -44.97 21.56 11.26
CA VAL A 487 -44.92 20.18 11.75
C VAL A 487 -45.97 19.99 12.85
N ASP A 488 -46.86 19.00 12.72
CA ASP A 488 -47.85 18.61 13.73
C ASP A 488 -47.66 17.13 14.11
N PRO A 489 -47.40 16.78 15.39
CA PRO A 489 -47.29 17.67 16.56
C PRO A 489 -46.06 18.58 16.53
N GLU A 490 -46.22 19.83 16.99
CA GLU A 490 -45.13 20.81 17.06
C GLU A 490 -43.93 20.25 17.86
N GLY A 491 -42.72 20.39 17.28
CA GLY A 491 -41.47 19.97 17.91
C GLY A 491 -41.11 18.49 17.75
N MET A 492 -41.85 17.72 16.93
CA MET A 492 -41.55 16.32 16.65
C MET A 492 -40.76 16.15 15.34
N GLY A 493 -39.65 15.40 15.39
CA GLY A 493 -38.74 15.21 14.25
C GLY A 493 -37.72 16.35 14.11
N VAL A 494 -36.85 16.25 13.11
CA VAL A 494 -35.84 17.28 12.80
C VAL A 494 -35.94 17.62 11.33
N MET A 495 -36.07 18.90 11.00
CA MET A 495 -36.06 19.38 9.63
C MET A 495 -34.78 20.15 9.38
N GLU A 496 -34.07 19.81 8.29
CA GLU A 496 -32.78 20.42 7.96
C GLU A 496 -32.91 21.91 7.62
N ASN A 497 -33.88 22.27 6.78
CA ASN A 497 -34.23 23.66 6.51
C ASN A 497 -35.74 23.84 6.26
N ALA A 498 -36.46 24.34 7.27
CA ALA A 498 -37.91 24.54 7.18
C ALA A 498 -38.36 25.63 6.20
N ASN A 499 -37.44 26.47 5.71
CA ASN A 499 -37.73 27.57 4.80
C ASN A 499 -37.41 27.22 3.33
N ALA A 500 -36.88 26.03 3.06
CA ALA A 500 -36.63 25.57 1.70
C ALA A 500 -37.83 24.77 1.15
N SER A 501 -38.24 25.07 -0.08
CA SER A 501 -39.33 24.36 -0.77
C SER A 501 -39.00 22.89 -1.06
N SER A 502 -37.73 22.49 -0.93
CA SER A 502 -37.24 21.10 -0.92
C SER A 502 -36.23 20.95 0.23
N THR A 503 -36.44 19.99 1.13
CA THR A 503 -35.58 19.75 2.32
C THR A 503 -35.66 18.29 2.77
N THR A 504 -34.80 17.87 3.70
CA THR A 504 -34.91 16.58 4.40
C THR A 504 -35.60 16.72 5.77
N PHE A 505 -36.30 15.66 6.19
CA PHE A 505 -36.99 15.53 7.48
C PHE A 505 -36.67 14.17 8.14
N THR A 506 -36.19 14.17 9.38
CA THR A 506 -35.94 12.95 10.16
C THR A 506 -37.18 12.52 10.94
N MET A 507 -37.66 11.31 10.67
CA MET A 507 -38.90 10.76 11.20
C MET A 507 -38.80 10.49 12.71
N PRO A 508 -39.73 10.99 13.55
CA PRO A 508 -39.78 10.66 14.97
C PRO A 508 -40.54 9.35 15.24
N ALA A 509 -40.57 8.92 16.50
CA ALA A 509 -41.32 7.74 16.95
C ALA A 509 -42.83 8.00 17.14
N CYS A 510 -43.46 8.76 16.25
CA CYS A 510 -44.90 9.02 16.21
C CYS A 510 -45.34 9.45 14.80
N ASP A 511 -46.64 9.35 14.50
CA ASP A 511 -47.20 9.91 13.26
C ASP A 511 -47.04 11.43 13.25
N VAL A 512 -46.70 12.00 12.09
CA VAL A 512 -46.47 13.43 11.90
C VAL A 512 -47.12 13.91 10.61
N THR A 513 -47.65 15.12 10.63
CA THR A 513 -48.11 15.84 9.44
C THR A 513 -47.20 17.04 9.18
N LEU A 514 -46.62 17.09 7.98
CA LEU A 514 -45.95 18.27 7.45
C LEU A 514 -46.91 19.02 6.55
N THR A 515 -47.05 20.32 6.76
CA THR A 515 -47.88 21.17 5.90
C THR A 515 -47.01 22.24 5.26
N ALA A 516 -46.94 22.23 3.93
CA ALA A 516 -46.36 23.33 3.18
C ALA A 516 -47.29 24.54 3.29
N THR A 517 -46.78 25.64 3.83
CA THR A 517 -47.54 26.87 3.96
C THR A 517 -47.27 27.79 2.78
N PHE A 518 -48.32 28.42 2.28
CA PHE A 518 -48.26 29.31 1.13
C PHE A 518 -48.93 30.64 1.46
N GLU A 519 -48.21 31.72 1.25
CA GLU A 519 -48.68 33.08 1.50
C GLU A 519 -49.09 33.77 0.19
N ASN A 520 -50.14 34.58 0.25
CA ASN A 520 -50.66 35.30 -0.91
C ASN A 520 -49.68 36.39 -1.34
N HIS A 521 -49.44 36.50 -2.64
CA HIS A 521 -48.71 37.60 -3.25
C HIS A 521 -49.58 38.27 -4.32
N THR A 522 -49.74 39.60 -4.21
CA THR A 522 -50.15 40.41 -5.36
C THR A 522 -48.87 40.93 -6.00
N LEU A 523 -48.50 40.31 -7.11
CA LEU A 523 -47.29 40.67 -7.85
C LEU A 523 -47.58 41.84 -8.79
N THR A 524 -46.92 42.96 -8.55
CA THR A 524 -46.93 44.10 -9.45
C THR A 524 -45.81 43.91 -10.47
N HIS A 525 -46.18 43.86 -11.74
CA HIS A 525 -45.27 43.68 -12.86
C HIS A 525 -44.57 44.99 -13.20
N TYR A 526 -43.25 44.93 -13.34
CA TYR A 526 -42.40 46.00 -13.81
C TYR A 526 -41.75 45.56 -15.12
N GLU A 527 -42.19 46.18 -16.21
CA GLU A 527 -41.59 46.03 -17.54
C GLU A 527 -40.11 46.40 -17.49
N ALA A 528 -39.29 45.66 -18.25
CA ALA A 528 -37.88 45.97 -18.39
C ALA A 528 -37.68 47.41 -18.90
N VAL A 529 -36.78 48.14 -18.25
CA VAL A 529 -36.28 49.40 -18.79
C VAL A 529 -34.97 49.06 -19.49
N PRO A 530 -34.92 49.10 -20.83
CA PRO A 530 -33.71 48.72 -21.54
C PRO A 530 -32.55 49.63 -21.11
N SER A 531 -31.39 49.02 -20.88
CA SER A 531 -30.18 49.77 -20.57
C SER A 531 -29.82 50.70 -21.74
N THR A 532 -29.04 51.73 -21.43
CA THR A 532 -28.51 52.65 -22.44
C THR A 532 -26.99 52.69 -22.34
N CYS A 533 -26.33 53.38 -23.27
CA CYS A 533 -24.86 53.48 -23.25
C CYS A 533 -24.27 54.19 -22.03
N THR A 534 -25.08 54.81 -21.16
CA THR A 534 -24.62 55.59 -20.00
C THR A 534 -25.33 55.28 -18.70
N ASP A 535 -26.56 54.78 -18.75
CA ASP A 535 -27.37 54.50 -17.58
C ASP A 535 -27.78 53.03 -17.62
N ASP A 536 -27.64 52.35 -16.47
CA ASP A 536 -28.11 50.98 -16.29
C ASP A 536 -29.62 50.91 -16.56
N GLY A 537 -30.02 49.83 -17.20
CA GLY A 537 -31.41 49.42 -17.33
C GLY A 537 -31.85 48.62 -16.13
N THR A 538 -33.10 48.19 -16.18
CA THR A 538 -33.63 47.20 -15.24
C THR A 538 -34.23 46.06 -16.04
N ILE A 539 -33.96 44.83 -15.63
CA ILE A 539 -34.61 43.66 -16.22
C ILE A 539 -36.12 43.69 -15.95
N GLU A 540 -36.87 42.81 -16.61
CA GLU A 540 -38.28 42.59 -16.30
C GLU A 540 -38.39 41.85 -14.95
N TYR A 541 -39.22 42.33 -14.04
CA TYR A 541 -39.41 41.70 -12.73
C TYR A 541 -40.82 41.93 -12.16
N TRP A 542 -41.13 41.19 -11.10
CA TRP A 542 -42.36 41.27 -10.34
C TRP A 542 -42.04 41.53 -8.87
N GLU A 543 -42.62 42.57 -8.29
CA GLU A 543 -42.49 42.84 -6.85
C GLU A 543 -43.77 42.44 -6.14
N CYS A 544 -43.65 41.78 -5.00
CA CYS A 544 -44.80 41.56 -4.14
C CYS A 544 -45.05 42.78 -3.23
N GLU A 545 -46.21 43.40 -3.38
CA GLU A 545 -46.60 44.55 -2.55
C GLU A 545 -46.83 44.21 -1.07
N GLU A 546 -47.02 42.92 -0.73
CA GLU A 546 -47.30 42.47 0.63
C GLU A 546 -46.03 42.12 1.44
N CYS A 547 -45.00 41.55 0.80
CA CYS A 547 -43.77 41.11 1.49
C CYS A 547 -42.49 41.84 1.03
N GLY A 548 -42.54 42.59 -0.08
CA GLY A 548 -41.40 43.34 -0.62
C GLY A 548 -40.33 42.48 -1.32
N LEU A 549 -40.62 41.20 -1.58
CA LEU A 549 -39.71 40.31 -2.32
C LEU A 549 -39.87 40.49 -3.84
N LEU A 550 -38.77 40.31 -4.56
CA LEU A 550 -38.67 40.46 -6.02
C LEU A 550 -38.58 39.10 -6.69
N PHE A 551 -39.17 38.96 -7.88
CA PHE A 551 -39.24 37.72 -8.64
C PHE A 551 -38.97 37.96 -10.12
N SER A 552 -38.32 37.02 -10.81
CA SER A 552 -38.09 37.08 -12.26
C SER A 552 -39.24 36.52 -13.10
N ASP A 553 -40.33 36.08 -12.46
CA ASP A 553 -41.50 35.54 -13.14
C ASP A 553 -42.82 35.95 -12.46
N ASN A 554 -43.86 36.07 -13.28
CA ASN A 554 -45.24 36.37 -12.87
C ASN A 554 -45.88 35.32 -11.94
N ALA A 555 -45.30 34.12 -11.82
CA ALA A 555 -45.81 33.09 -10.90
C ALA A 555 -45.19 33.21 -9.49
N GLY A 556 -44.21 34.11 -9.28
CA GLY A 556 -43.54 34.28 -7.99
C GLY A 556 -42.71 33.07 -7.56
N THR A 557 -42.25 32.28 -8.53
CA THR A 557 -41.55 31.01 -8.25
C THR A 557 -40.04 31.17 -8.15
N ASN A 558 -39.45 32.15 -8.83
CA ASN A 558 -38.01 32.41 -8.83
C ASN A 558 -37.73 33.77 -8.18
N GLN A 559 -37.41 33.75 -6.89
CA GLN A 559 -37.04 34.94 -6.14
C GLN A 559 -35.65 35.45 -6.58
N ILE A 560 -35.51 36.76 -6.71
CA ILE A 560 -34.27 37.46 -7.07
C ILE A 560 -33.95 38.54 -6.03
N ALA A 561 -32.68 38.96 -5.93
CA ALA A 561 -32.28 40.07 -5.07
C ALA A 561 -32.37 41.41 -5.83
N GLU A 562 -32.46 42.52 -5.09
CA GLU A 562 -32.52 43.87 -5.66
C GLU A 562 -31.28 44.22 -6.52
N ALA A 563 -30.12 43.63 -6.19
CA ALA A 563 -28.90 43.78 -6.97
C ALA A 563 -28.99 43.08 -8.35
N ASP A 564 -29.81 42.04 -8.47
CA ASP A 564 -29.99 41.27 -9.71
C ASP A 564 -30.95 41.97 -10.69
N LEU A 565 -31.61 43.06 -10.28
CA LEU A 565 -32.48 43.86 -11.15
C LEU A 565 -31.72 44.69 -12.17
N VAL A 566 -30.44 44.97 -11.90
CA VAL A 566 -29.64 45.89 -12.70
C VAL A 566 -29.25 45.20 -14.00
N ASP A 567 -29.74 45.71 -15.11
CA ASP A 567 -29.22 45.40 -16.45
C ASP A 567 -28.14 46.43 -16.77
N PRO A 568 -26.84 46.11 -16.64
CA PRO A 568 -25.79 47.13 -16.68
C PRO A 568 -25.81 47.92 -17.99
N ALA A 569 -25.44 49.20 -17.93
CA ALA A 569 -25.36 50.08 -19.10
C ALA A 569 -24.55 49.40 -20.22
N ASP A 570 -25.10 49.37 -21.43
CA ASP A 570 -24.48 48.81 -22.64
C ASP A 570 -23.07 49.35 -22.93
N GLY A 571 -22.70 50.45 -22.28
CA GLY A 571 -21.45 51.14 -22.45
C GLY A 571 -21.35 51.83 -23.81
N HIS A 572 -20.26 52.57 -24.00
CA HIS A 572 -20.02 53.26 -25.26
C HIS A 572 -19.11 52.46 -26.17
N ASN A 573 -19.63 51.98 -27.30
CA ASN A 573 -18.81 51.42 -28.36
C ASN A 573 -18.34 52.55 -29.31
N TYR A 574 -17.12 53.06 -29.11
CA TYR A 574 -16.56 54.20 -29.84
C TYR A 574 -15.84 53.76 -31.13
N VAL A 575 -16.27 54.28 -32.27
CA VAL A 575 -15.52 54.17 -33.55
C VAL A 575 -15.04 55.57 -33.95
N ASN A 576 -13.73 55.75 -34.09
CA ASN A 576 -13.08 57.04 -34.37
C ASN A 576 -13.41 58.15 -33.35
N GLY A 577 -13.49 57.81 -32.07
CA GLY A 577 -13.71 58.78 -30.98
C GLY A 577 -15.16 59.25 -30.83
N VAL A 578 -16.13 58.56 -31.46
CA VAL A 578 -17.57 58.83 -31.34
C VAL A 578 -18.33 57.51 -31.13
N CYS A 579 -19.21 57.44 -30.13
CA CYS A 579 -19.98 56.25 -29.81
C CYS A 579 -21.02 55.99 -30.93
N ILE A 580 -21.04 54.78 -31.47
CA ILE A 580 -21.89 54.42 -32.61
C ILE A 580 -23.38 54.36 -32.27
N VAL A 581 -23.71 54.23 -30.98
CA VAL A 581 -25.10 54.09 -30.51
C VAL A 581 -25.69 55.44 -30.07
N CYS A 582 -24.98 56.23 -29.26
CA CYS A 582 -25.52 57.48 -28.70
C CYS A 582 -24.85 58.78 -29.21
N GLY A 583 -23.77 58.69 -30.00
CA GLY A 583 -23.13 59.85 -30.63
C GLY A 583 -22.25 60.71 -29.70
N ALA A 584 -22.04 60.30 -28.44
CA ALA A 584 -21.12 60.96 -27.53
C ALA A 584 -19.67 60.91 -28.07
N ARG A 585 -18.87 61.97 -27.83
CA ARG A 585 -17.45 62.01 -28.19
C ARG A 585 -16.60 61.56 -27.00
N GLN A 586 -15.61 60.71 -27.25
CA GLN A 586 -14.77 60.11 -26.21
C GLN A 586 -14.09 61.19 -25.34
N PRO A 587 -14.45 61.35 -24.05
CA PRO A 587 -13.88 62.38 -23.19
C PRO A 587 -12.53 61.93 -22.61
N GLY A 588 -11.50 62.75 -22.78
CA GLY A 588 -10.29 62.72 -21.96
C GLY A 588 -9.47 61.43 -22.01
N GLN A 589 -8.56 61.31 -22.98
CA GLN A 589 -7.38 60.46 -22.81
C GLN A 589 -6.55 60.95 -21.61
N VAL A 590 -6.64 60.22 -20.50
CA VAL A 590 -5.50 59.57 -19.82
C VAL A 590 -6.07 58.35 -19.09
N THR A 591 -5.52 57.19 -19.44
CA THR A 591 -6.03 55.83 -19.18
C THR A 591 -5.79 55.34 -17.74
N PRO A 592 -6.81 54.82 -17.02
CA PRO A 592 -6.60 53.81 -15.99
C PRO A 592 -6.09 52.53 -16.66
N PRO A 593 -5.28 51.68 -15.98
CA PRO A 593 -4.79 50.47 -16.60
C PRO A 593 -5.99 49.58 -16.95
N SER A 594 -6.01 49.02 -18.15
CA SER A 594 -6.80 47.82 -18.41
C SER A 594 -6.33 46.76 -17.43
N ASP A 595 -7.25 46.10 -16.72
CA ASP A 595 -6.87 44.88 -16.01
C ASP A 595 -6.26 43.93 -17.05
N PRO A 596 -4.99 43.56 -16.89
CA PRO A 596 -4.30 42.72 -17.87
C PRO A 596 -4.97 41.35 -17.93
N THR A 597 -5.18 40.84 -19.14
CA THR A 597 -5.43 39.41 -19.36
C THR A 597 -4.10 38.66 -19.36
N TYR A 598 -4.11 37.43 -18.87
CA TYR A 598 -2.95 36.57 -18.74
C TYR A 598 -3.15 35.27 -19.52
N PRO A 599 -2.93 35.26 -20.85
CA PRO A 599 -3.03 34.03 -21.62
C PRO A 599 -2.05 32.99 -21.05
N PRO A 600 -2.51 31.79 -20.69
CA PRO A 600 -1.63 30.71 -20.23
C PRO A 600 -0.77 30.20 -21.39
N GLU A 601 0.47 29.84 -21.08
CA GLU A 601 1.34 29.04 -21.95
C GLU A 601 1.08 27.57 -21.64
N VAL A 602 0.85 26.75 -22.67
CA VAL A 602 0.53 25.32 -22.50
C VAL A 602 1.66 24.49 -23.09
N GLU A 603 2.23 23.64 -22.26
CA GLU A 603 3.23 22.64 -22.60
C GLU A 603 2.59 21.26 -22.49
N GLU A 604 2.39 20.60 -23.63
CA GLU A 604 1.80 19.27 -23.71
C GLU A 604 2.89 18.23 -24.02
N GLY A 605 2.93 17.15 -23.22
CA GLY A 605 3.79 15.98 -23.47
C GLY A 605 3.27 15.11 -24.61
N GLU A 606 4.09 14.15 -25.08
CA GLU A 606 3.63 13.13 -26.04
C GLU A 606 2.52 12.27 -25.41
N GLY A 607 1.41 12.04 -26.12
CA GLY A 607 0.32 11.15 -25.66
C GLY A 607 -1.06 11.80 -25.49
N GLY A 608 -1.26 13.04 -25.94
CA GLY A 608 -2.57 13.68 -25.97
C GLY A 608 -2.50 15.15 -26.40
N THR A 609 -3.63 15.85 -26.33
CA THR A 609 -3.71 17.30 -26.56
C THR A 609 -4.40 18.01 -25.40
N VAL A 610 -4.21 19.32 -25.25
CA VAL A 610 -4.81 20.08 -24.14
C VAL A 610 -5.53 21.35 -24.63
N GLU A 611 -6.79 21.51 -24.25
CA GLU A 611 -7.54 22.75 -24.42
C GLU A 611 -7.68 23.53 -23.11
N VAL A 612 -7.54 24.86 -23.15
CA VAL A 612 -7.67 25.73 -21.97
C VAL A 612 -8.69 26.83 -22.21
N THR A 613 -9.65 26.97 -21.28
CA THR A 613 -10.74 27.95 -21.37
C THR A 613 -10.91 28.75 -20.08
N PRO A 614 -11.00 30.09 -20.12
CA PRO A 614 -10.86 30.95 -21.32
C PRO A 614 -9.39 31.10 -21.73
N GLU A 615 -9.12 31.33 -23.03
CA GLU A 615 -7.75 31.55 -23.56
C GLU A 615 -7.07 32.83 -23.03
N ARG A 616 -7.84 33.75 -22.44
CA ARG A 616 -7.36 35.08 -21.99
C ARG A 616 -8.00 35.47 -20.65
N PRO A 617 -7.72 34.74 -19.56
CA PRO A 617 -8.31 34.99 -18.26
C PRO A 617 -7.76 36.30 -17.65
N HIS A 618 -8.58 36.97 -16.85
CA HIS A 618 -8.15 38.04 -15.94
C HIS A 618 -7.81 37.46 -14.57
N GLU A 619 -7.08 38.22 -13.75
CA GLU A 619 -6.82 37.86 -12.35
C GLU A 619 -8.14 37.50 -11.64
N GLY A 620 -8.21 36.28 -11.12
CA GLY A 620 -9.34 35.75 -10.38
C GLY A 620 -10.35 34.95 -11.20
N ASP A 621 -10.24 34.92 -12.53
CA ASP A 621 -11.08 34.07 -13.39
C ASP A 621 -10.81 32.58 -13.11
N LYS A 622 -11.85 31.75 -13.23
CA LYS A 622 -11.69 30.28 -13.23
C LYS A 622 -11.21 29.86 -14.61
N VAL A 623 -10.04 29.23 -14.66
CA VAL A 623 -9.47 28.63 -15.87
C VAL A 623 -9.70 27.12 -15.80
N THR A 624 -10.24 26.55 -16.87
CA THR A 624 -10.47 25.11 -17.03
C THR A 624 -9.46 24.54 -18.03
N ILE A 625 -8.83 23.44 -17.66
CA ILE A 625 -7.89 22.64 -18.46
C ILE A 625 -8.63 21.36 -18.84
N ALA A 626 -8.74 21.09 -20.14
CA ALA A 626 -9.41 19.92 -20.69
C ALA A 626 -8.41 19.12 -21.55
N PRO A 627 -7.71 18.15 -20.97
CA PRO A 627 -6.87 17.20 -21.70
C PRO A 627 -7.72 16.22 -22.52
N ASP A 628 -7.21 15.84 -23.68
CA ASP A 628 -7.73 14.79 -24.57
C ASP A 628 -6.59 13.78 -24.81
N PRO A 629 -6.43 12.76 -23.94
CA PRO A 629 -5.42 11.72 -24.09
C PRO A 629 -5.62 10.90 -25.38
N ASP A 630 -4.52 10.52 -26.03
CA ASP A 630 -4.55 9.60 -27.17
C ASP A 630 -5.01 8.19 -26.73
N ASP A 631 -5.45 7.36 -27.70
CA ASP A 631 -5.87 5.97 -27.43
C ASP A 631 -4.81 5.20 -26.63
N GLY A 632 -5.18 4.73 -25.43
CA GLY A 632 -4.29 3.99 -24.52
C GLY A 632 -3.45 4.88 -23.60
N GLN A 633 -3.73 6.18 -23.54
CA GLN A 633 -3.11 7.12 -22.61
C GLN A 633 -4.14 7.63 -21.59
N VAL A 634 -3.64 8.03 -20.42
CA VAL A 634 -4.35 8.78 -19.40
C VAL A 634 -3.52 9.99 -19.00
N VAL A 635 -4.17 11.01 -18.44
CA VAL A 635 -3.46 12.15 -17.86
C VAL A 635 -2.58 11.65 -16.70
N ASP A 636 -1.30 11.98 -16.75
CA ASP A 636 -0.33 11.62 -15.72
C ASP A 636 -0.29 12.68 -14.63
N GLU A 637 0.16 13.87 -14.99
CA GLU A 637 0.31 15.03 -14.11
C GLU A 637 -0.15 16.31 -14.80
N ILE A 638 -0.72 17.23 -14.01
CA ILE A 638 -0.99 18.61 -14.43
C ILE A 638 -0.35 19.54 -13.43
N VAL A 639 0.63 20.31 -13.89
CA VAL A 639 1.35 21.30 -13.09
C VAL A 639 1.06 22.68 -13.65
N VAL A 640 0.69 23.63 -12.78
CA VAL A 640 0.51 25.03 -13.15
C VAL A 640 1.48 25.88 -12.34
N ILE A 641 2.38 26.58 -13.03
CA ILE A 641 3.43 27.42 -12.43
C ILE A 641 3.16 28.88 -12.78
N GLY A 642 3.15 29.76 -11.78
CA GLY A 642 3.05 31.21 -11.95
C GLY A 642 4.34 31.83 -12.53
N ASP A 643 4.25 33.05 -13.05
CA ASP A 643 5.42 33.80 -13.55
C ASP A 643 6.44 34.18 -12.46
N ASP A 644 6.06 34.04 -11.20
CA ASP A 644 6.92 34.13 -10.02
C ASP A 644 7.61 32.80 -9.65
N GLY A 645 7.27 31.71 -10.33
CA GLY A 645 7.77 30.36 -10.08
C GLY A 645 7.02 29.60 -8.98
N GLU A 646 5.92 30.13 -8.43
CA GLU A 646 5.11 29.42 -7.44
C GLU A 646 4.15 28.40 -8.07
N LEU A 647 3.97 27.26 -7.41
CA LEU A 647 2.98 26.25 -7.79
C LEU A 647 1.56 26.72 -7.45
N ILE A 648 0.64 26.54 -8.39
CA ILE A 648 -0.77 26.93 -8.25
C ILE A 648 -1.62 25.68 -8.04
N ASP A 649 -2.43 25.68 -6.98
CA ASP A 649 -3.35 24.57 -6.69
C ASP A 649 -4.36 24.38 -7.84
N VAL A 650 -4.43 23.14 -8.32
CA VAL A 650 -5.36 22.70 -9.36
C VAL A 650 -6.42 21.78 -8.76
N VAL A 651 -7.68 21.99 -9.13
CA VAL A 651 -8.83 21.21 -8.67
C VAL A 651 -9.29 20.28 -9.78
N ASP A 652 -9.30 18.98 -9.52
CA ASP A 652 -9.97 17.97 -10.37
C ASP A 652 -11.49 18.14 -10.24
N ASN A 653 -12.18 18.32 -11.37
CA ASN A 653 -13.62 18.50 -11.41
C ASN A 653 -14.40 17.16 -11.44
N GLY A 654 -13.71 16.01 -11.60
CA GLY A 654 -14.31 14.68 -11.64
C GLY A 654 -15.00 14.33 -12.97
N ASP A 655 -14.85 15.16 -13.99
CA ASP A 655 -15.43 15.01 -15.33
C ASP A 655 -14.37 14.89 -16.44
N GLY A 656 -13.10 14.66 -16.06
CA GLY A 656 -11.96 14.65 -16.97
C GLY A 656 -11.37 16.03 -17.26
N THR A 657 -11.80 17.07 -16.52
CA THR A 657 -11.22 18.41 -16.60
C THR A 657 -10.68 18.88 -15.24
N TRP A 658 -9.73 19.80 -15.29
CA TRP A 658 -9.11 20.43 -14.13
C TRP A 658 -9.33 21.93 -14.13
N SER A 659 -9.24 22.57 -12.97
CA SER A 659 -9.39 24.02 -12.91
C SER A 659 -8.57 24.71 -11.83
N PHE A 660 -8.16 25.94 -12.11
CA PHE A 660 -7.48 26.80 -11.14
C PHE A 660 -8.00 28.23 -11.25
N LYS A 661 -7.61 29.07 -10.29
CA LYS A 661 -7.95 30.50 -10.28
C LYS A 661 -6.77 31.30 -10.82
N GLN A 662 -6.99 32.06 -11.90
CA GLN A 662 -5.92 32.81 -12.57
C GLN A 662 -5.23 33.79 -11.59
N PRO A 663 -3.92 33.68 -11.36
CA PRO A 663 -3.18 34.63 -10.55
C PRO A 663 -2.91 35.92 -11.34
N LYS A 664 -2.29 36.88 -10.66
CA LYS A 664 -1.78 38.08 -11.28
C LYS A 664 -0.43 37.83 -11.95
N GLY A 665 -0.44 37.34 -13.18
CA GLY A 665 0.78 36.98 -13.90
C GLY A 665 0.49 35.97 -15.00
N SER A 666 1.44 35.77 -15.93
CA SER A 666 1.33 34.62 -16.85
C SER A 666 1.48 33.33 -16.07
N VAL A 667 0.92 32.24 -16.59
CA VAL A 667 1.11 30.90 -16.03
C VAL A 667 1.56 29.96 -17.14
N THR A 668 2.39 28.99 -16.78
CA THR A 668 2.73 27.84 -17.62
C THR A 668 1.96 26.64 -17.11
N ILE A 669 1.24 25.97 -18.00
CA ILE A 669 0.46 24.76 -17.73
C ILE A 669 1.21 23.61 -18.42
N THR A 670 1.76 22.71 -17.63
CA THR A 670 2.41 21.50 -18.13
C THR A 670 1.47 20.32 -17.90
N VAL A 671 1.14 19.59 -18.95
CA VAL A 671 0.32 18.37 -18.88
C VAL A 671 1.13 17.21 -19.45
N THR A 672 1.31 16.18 -18.65
CA THR A 672 1.94 14.93 -19.07
C THR A 672 0.90 13.84 -19.21
N PHE A 673 1.16 12.90 -20.12
CA PHE A 673 0.33 11.72 -20.34
C PHE A 673 1.16 10.48 -20.06
N ARG A 674 0.51 9.42 -19.56
CA ARG A 674 1.12 8.10 -19.36
C ARG A 674 0.20 7.02 -19.90
N CYS A 675 0.75 5.82 -20.13
CA CYS A 675 -0.09 4.71 -20.55
C CYS A 675 -1.15 4.33 -19.49
N ASP A 676 -2.33 3.94 -19.94
CA ASP A 676 -3.50 3.60 -19.13
C ASP A 676 -3.45 2.19 -18.48
N GLY A 677 -2.35 1.45 -18.67
CA GLY A 677 -2.20 0.05 -18.28
C GLY A 677 -2.87 -0.96 -19.23
N GLY A 678 -3.52 -0.46 -20.29
CA GLY A 678 -4.25 -1.19 -21.31
C GLY A 678 -3.38 -1.97 -22.29
N GLU A 679 -4.01 -2.57 -23.30
CA GLU A 679 -3.31 -3.42 -24.29
C GLU A 679 -2.26 -2.68 -25.12
N LEU A 680 -2.27 -1.35 -25.09
CA LEU A 680 -1.40 -0.48 -25.86
C LEU A 680 -0.10 -0.09 -25.12
N CYS A 681 0.08 -0.46 -23.85
CA CYS A 681 1.29 -0.10 -23.11
C CYS A 681 2.53 -0.84 -23.62
N PRO A 682 3.62 -0.12 -23.95
CA PRO A 682 4.88 -0.70 -24.40
C PRO A 682 5.43 -1.76 -23.44
N THR A 683 5.26 -1.58 -22.13
CA THR A 683 5.78 -2.51 -21.13
C THR A 683 4.85 -3.65 -20.73
N ARG A 684 3.58 -3.67 -21.18
CA ARG A 684 2.61 -4.73 -20.81
C ARG A 684 3.06 -6.14 -21.19
N GLY A 685 3.94 -6.26 -22.19
CA GLY A 685 4.53 -7.53 -22.59
C GLY A 685 5.57 -8.09 -21.61
N PHE A 686 6.03 -7.32 -20.63
CA PHE A 686 7.02 -7.76 -19.64
C PHE A 686 6.33 -8.23 -18.35
N LEU A 687 6.68 -9.45 -17.91
CA LEU A 687 6.02 -10.12 -16.79
C LEU A 687 6.38 -9.54 -15.41
N ASP A 688 7.43 -8.73 -15.35
CA ASP A 688 8.01 -8.16 -14.14
C ASP A 688 7.87 -6.63 -14.08
N VAL A 689 7.00 -6.05 -14.91
CA VAL A 689 6.65 -4.62 -14.87
C VAL A 689 5.27 -4.46 -14.24
N ASP A 690 5.26 -4.10 -12.96
CA ASP A 690 4.07 -3.56 -12.30
C ASP A 690 3.81 -2.12 -12.78
N GLN A 691 2.64 -1.93 -13.40
CA GLN A 691 2.24 -0.67 -14.04
C GLN A 691 1.82 0.41 -13.05
N SER A 692 1.58 0.05 -11.79
CA SER A 692 1.25 1.00 -10.72
C SER A 692 2.47 1.64 -10.06
N GLN A 693 3.68 1.14 -10.37
CA GLN A 693 4.91 1.60 -9.75
C GLN A 693 5.40 2.93 -10.33
N TRP A 694 6.10 3.70 -9.50
CA TRP A 694 6.69 4.99 -9.86
C TRP A 694 7.55 4.98 -11.13
N TYR A 695 8.14 3.83 -11.47
CA TYR A 695 9.02 3.68 -12.62
C TYR A 695 8.30 3.42 -13.94
N HIS A 696 6.97 3.21 -13.91
CA HIS A 696 6.23 2.73 -15.08
C HIS A 696 6.38 3.66 -16.29
N ALA A 697 6.19 4.97 -16.11
CA ALA A 697 6.36 5.96 -17.18
C ALA A 697 7.79 5.92 -17.77
N ALA A 698 8.80 5.88 -16.91
CA ALA A 698 10.20 5.78 -17.34
C ALA A 698 10.52 4.45 -18.05
N ALA A 699 9.90 3.35 -17.63
CA ALA A 699 10.05 2.04 -18.26
C ALA A 699 9.40 2.00 -19.65
N ASP A 700 8.18 2.54 -19.78
CA ASP A 700 7.47 2.67 -21.05
C ASP A 700 8.24 3.53 -22.04
N TRP A 701 8.70 4.71 -21.60
CA TRP A 701 9.58 5.57 -22.38
C TRP A 701 10.84 4.82 -22.82
N ALA A 702 11.50 4.12 -21.90
CA ALA A 702 12.77 3.45 -22.19
C ALA A 702 12.63 2.31 -23.19
N VAL A 703 11.51 1.59 -23.18
CA VAL A 703 11.19 0.55 -24.16
C VAL A 703 10.83 1.18 -25.51
N THR A 704 10.05 2.26 -25.50
CA THR A 704 9.58 2.95 -26.70
C THR A 704 10.73 3.57 -27.48
N GLU A 705 11.65 4.24 -26.78
CA GLU A 705 12.88 4.80 -27.34
C GLU A 705 13.93 3.72 -27.67
N GLY A 706 13.67 2.45 -27.32
CA GLY A 706 14.55 1.32 -27.56
C GLY A 706 15.86 1.37 -26.77
N VAL A 707 15.94 2.20 -25.73
CA VAL A 707 17.12 2.35 -24.88
C VAL A 707 17.26 1.20 -23.90
N LEU A 708 16.15 0.73 -23.33
CA LEU A 708 16.06 -0.54 -22.61
C LEU A 708 15.36 -1.60 -23.48
N ASN A 709 15.84 -2.83 -23.35
CA ASN A 709 15.24 -4.00 -24.00
C ASN A 709 15.05 -5.09 -22.94
N GLY A 710 14.09 -5.97 -23.15
CA GLY A 710 13.88 -7.13 -22.29
C GLY A 710 15.01 -8.15 -22.37
N TYR A 711 15.18 -8.92 -21.30
CA TYR A 711 16.14 -10.01 -21.18
C TYR A 711 15.45 -11.31 -20.72
N GLY A 712 16.21 -12.42 -20.67
CA GLY A 712 15.70 -13.77 -20.39
C GLY A 712 15.46 -14.61 -21.65
N ASP A 713 15.26 -15.93 -21.48
CA ASP A 713 14.96 -16.87 -22.58
C ASP A 713 13.55 -16.60 -23.16
N GLY A 714 13.45 -15.56 -23.99
CA GLY A 714 12.19 -15.08 -24.57
C GLY A 714 12.07 -13.56 -24.65
N GLY A 715 12.91 -12.82 -23.90
CA GLY A 715 12.86 -11.35 -23.84
C GLY A 715 11.68 -10.79 -23.04
N GLU A 716 11.13 -11.57 -22.12
CA GLU A 716 9.85 -11.31 -21.42
C GLU A 716 10.02 -10.56 -20.09
N LEU A 717 11.26 -10.25 -19.67
CA LEU A 717 11.56 -9.55 -18.43
C LEU A 717 12.28 -8.22 -18.70
N LEU A 718 11.83 -7.13 -18.11
CA LEU A 718 12.48 -5.81 -18.22
C LEU A 718 13.46 -5.54 -17.05
N GLY A 719 13.19 -6.13 -15.89
CA GLY A 719 13.96 -6.00 -14.65
C GLY A 719 14.06 -4.58 -14.11
N PRO A 720 12.96 -3.82 -13.97
CA PRO A 720 13.02 -2.40 -13.59
C PRO A 720 13.78 -2.17 -12.27
N LEU A 721 13.59 -3.03 -11.27
CA LEU A 721 14.22 -2.90 -9.96
C LEU A 721 15.59 -3.58 -9.84
N ASN A 722 16.07 -4.24 -10.89
CA ASN A 722 17.40 -4.84 -10.87
C ASN A 722 18.49 -3.76 -11.00
N THR A 723 19.59 -3.94 -10.26
CA THR A 723 20.75 -3.06 -10.38
C THR A 723 21.33 -3.12 -11.79
N ILE A 724 21.64 -1.97 -12.37
CA ILE A 724 22.25 -1.90 -13.70
C ILE A 724 23.78 -1.93 -13.59
N THR A 725 24.42 -2.77 -14.40
CA THR A 725 25.89 -2.83 -14.49
C THR A 725 26.43 -1.71 -15.37
N ARG A 726 27.73 -1.43 -15.26
CA ARG A 726 28.40 -0.44 -16.12
C ARG A 726 28.37 -0.81 -17.60
N ALA A 727 28.50 -2.09 -17.94
CA ALA A 727 28.41 -2.57 -19.31
C ALA A 727 26.98 -2.38 -19.88
N GLU A 728 25.95 -2.69 -19.10
CA GLU A 728 24.56 -2.41 -19.48
C GLU A 728 24.29 -0.92 -19.63
N MET A 729 24.79 -0.08 -18.73
CA MET A 729 24.64 1.37 -18.85
C MET A 729 25.31 1.91 -20.13
N ALA A 730 26.51 1.43 -20.47
CA ALA A 730 27.16 1.77 -21.74
C ALA A 730 26.30 1.35 -22.95
N GLN A 731 25.68 0.17 -22.90
CA GLN A 731 24.75 -0.31 -23.92
C GLN A 731 23.52 0.59 -24.06
N VAL A 732 22.93 1.01 -22.93
CA VAL A 732 21.77 1.92 -22.91
C VAL A 732 22.11 3.25 -23.60
N LEU A 733 23.25 3.86 -23.26
CA LEU A 733 23.68 5.11 -23.88
C LEU A 733 23.98 4.95 -25.38
N TRP A 734 24.59 3.83 -25.78
CA TRP A 734 24.87 3.54 -27.18
C TRP A 734 23.60 3.29 -28.00
N ASN A 735 22.59 2.62 -27.42
CA ASN A 735 21.25 2.50 -28.02
C ASN A 735 20.62 3.88 -28.23
N ARG A 736 20.64 4.73 -27.19
CA ARG A 736 20.11 6.11 -27.25
C ARG A 736 20.77 6.94 -28.35
N ALA A 737 22.06 6.76 -28.56
CA ALA A 737 22.82 7.46 -29.60
C ALA A 737 22.60 6.92 -31.03
N GLY A 738 21.75 5.90 -31.20
CA GLY A 738 21.48 5.29 -32.52
C GLY A 738 22.56 4.32 -32.98
N ARG A 739 23.30 3.72 -32.05
CA ARG A 739 24.34 2.69 -32.28
C ARG A 739 25.43 3.10 -33.28
N PRO A 740 26.13 4.24 -33.06
CA PRO A 740 27.22 4.69 -33.91
C PRO A 740 28.41 3.69 -33.92
N GLU A 741 29.19 3.70 -35.00
CA GLU A 741 30.39 2.86 -35.11
C GLU A 741 31.43 3.22 -34.04
N ALA A 742 32.01 2.20 -33.40
CA ALA A 742 32.98 2.35 -32.32
C ALA A 742 34.43 2.15 -32.80
N THR A 743 35.38 2.90 -32.25
CA THR A 743 36.79 2.85 -32.70
C THR A 743 37.83 2.73 -31.58
N ALA A 744 37.43 2.61 -30.31
CA ALA A 744 38.38 2.53 -29.20
C ALA A 744 39.06 1.15 -29.12
N ASP A 745 40.33 1.13 -28.74
CA ASP A 745 41.08 -0.09 -28.44
C ASP A 745 40.70 -0.62 -27.06
N LEU A 746 40.00 -1.75 -27.03
CA LEU A 746 39.55 -2.42 -25.81
C LEU A 746 40.64 -3.29 -25.16
N SER A 747 41.75 -3.58 -25.86
CA SER A 747 42.79 -4.50 -25.36
C SER A 747 43.52 -3.99 -24.10
N GLN A 748 43.33 -2.72 -23.76
CA GLN A 748 43.82 -2.12 -22.52
C GLN A 748 43.02 -2.55 -21.28
N PHE A 749 41.81 -3.10 -21.44
CA PHE A 749 40.95 -3.56 -20.35
C PHE A 749 40.94 -5.08 -20.29
N SER A 750 41.40 -5.64 -19.17
CA SER A 750 41.55 -7.08 -18.95
C SER A 750 40.23 -7.81 -18.73
N ASP A 751 39.17 -7.10 -18.35
CA ASP A 751 37.82 -7.60 -18.06
C ASP A 751 36.81 -7.32 -19.19
N VAL A 752 37.28 -6.79 -20.33
CA VAL A 752 36.46 -6.57 -21.53
C VAL A 752 36.78 -7.65 -22.56
N ASP A 753 35.83 -8.56 -22.77
CA ASP A 753 35.86 -9.47 -23.91
C ASP A 753 35.47 -8.69 -25.18
N PRO A 754 36.35 -8.58 -26.19
CA PRO A 754 36.05 -7.83 -27.42
C PRO A 754 34.94 -8.44 -28.27
N ASP A 755 34.57 -9.70 -28.02
CA ASP A 755 33.46 -10.38 -28.71
C ASP A 755 32.15 -10.39 -27.87
N ALA A 756 32.15 -9.78 -26.67
CA ALA A 756 30.96 -9.67 -25.83
C ALA A 756 29.90 -8.72 -26.42
N TRP A 757 28.65 -8.93 -26.04
CA TRP A 757 27.50 -8.16 -26.52
C TRP A 757 27.59 -6.65 -26.25
N TYR A 758 28.32 -6.25 -25.21
CA TYR A 758 28.53 -4.84 -24.83
C TYR A 758 29.79 -4.21 -25.44
N ALA A 759 30.62 -4.96 -26.16
CA ALA A 759 31.95 -4.52 -26.57
C ALA A 759 31.92 -3.23 -27.42
N ASP A 760 31.03 -3.18 -28.42
CA ASP A 760 30.87 -2.00 -29.29
C ASP A 760 30.38 -0.78 -28.50
N ALA A 761 29.44 -0.97 -27.57
CA ALA A 761 28.92 0.10 -26.73
C ALA A 761 29.99 0.66 -25.79
N VAL A 762 30.80 -0.20 -25.17
CA VAL A 762 31.94 0.20 -24.33
C VAL A 762 32.98 0.93 -25.18
N ALA A 763 33.30 0.43 -26.38
CA ALA A 763 34.26 1.07 -27.27
C ALA A 763 33.80 2.46 -27.72
N TRP A 764 32.51 2.65 -28.02
CA TRP A 764 31.97 3.96 -28.36
C TRP A 764 31.97 4.92 -27.16
N CYS A 765 31.50 4.47 -26.00
CA CYS A 765 31.50 5.30 -24.79
C CYS A 765 32.91 5.76 -24.39
N LEU A 766 33.92 4.93 -24.64
CA LEU A 766 35.33 5.28 -24.42
C LEU A 766 35.86 6.26 -25.48
N SER A 767 35.47 6.11 -26.75
CA SER A 767 35.93 7.02 -27.82
C SER A 767 35.34 8.43 -27.68
N GLU A 768 34.11 8.54 -27.19
CA GLU A 768 33.45 9.83 -26.90
C GLU A 768 33.85 10.39 -25.51
N GLY A 769 34.59 9.63 -24.70
CA GLY A 769 35.00 10.05 -23.37
C GLY A 769 33.89 10.04 -22.32
N ILE A 770 32.73 9.46 -22.63
CA ILE A 770 31.57 9.30 -21.75
C ILE A 770 31.95 8.44 -20.53
N PHE A 771 32.51 7.25 -20.79
CA PHE A 771 33.03 6.37 -19.74
C PHE A 771 34.56 6.44 -19.62
N ARG A 772 35.05 6.11 -18.43
CA ARG A 772 36.47 5.89 -18.13
C ARG A 772 36.61 4.58 -17.33
N GLY A 773 37.74 3.89 -17.49
CA GLY A 773 38.06 2.66 -16.75
C GLY A 773 38.82 2.91 -15.43
N TYR A 774 38.98 1.85 -14.64
CA TYR A 774 39.74 1.80 -13.39
C TYR A 774 41.09 1.13 -13.63
N GLY A 775 42.05 1.89 -14.17
CA GLY A 775 43.35 1.33 -14.55
C GLY A 775 43.22 0.40 -15.77
N ASP A 776 43.53 -0.88 -15.58
CA ASP A 776 43.46 -1.94 -16.60
C ASP A 776 42.14 -2.72 -16.60
N THR A 777 41.08 -2.16 -15.98
CA THR A 777 39.72 -2.73 -15.99
C THR A 777 38.67 -1.68 -16.35
N PHE A 778 37.57 -2.10 -16.98
CA PHE A 778 36.41 -1.25 -17.21
C PHE A 778 35.39 -1.35 -16.06
N GLY A 779 35.34 -2.50 -15.38
CA GLY A 779 34.35 -2.87 -14.38
C GLY A 779 33.03 -3.32 -15.00
N THR A 780 33.07 -4.16 -16.03
CA THR A 780 31.90 -4.53 -16.88
C THR A 780 30.68 -4.98 -16.06
N GLU A 781 30.86 -5.98 -15.19
CA GLU A 781 29.80 -6.58 -14.35
C GLU A 781 29.55 -5.82 -13.03
N ARG A 782 30.26 -4.70 -12.80
CA ARG A 782 30.09 -3.95 -11.56
C ARG A 782 28.81 -3.11 -11.64
N PRO A 783 27.94 -3.13 -10.62
CA PRO A 783 26.85 -2.16 -10.51
C PRO A 783 27.39 -0.73 -10.58
N ILE A 784 26.68 0.13 -11.32
CA ILE A 784 27.04 1.55 -11.43
C ILE A 784 26.35 2.35 -10.31
N SER A 785 27.07 3.28 -9.69
CA SER A 785 26.48 4.16 -8.67
C SER A 785 25.73 5.33 -9.28
N ARG A 786 24.84 5.97 -8.51
CA ARG A 786 24.07 7.16 -8.94
C ARG A 786 24.98 8.32 -9.36
N GLU A 787 26.05 8.59 -8.61
CA GLU A 787 27.03 9.63 -8.98
C GLU A 787 27.79 9.28 -10.28
N GLU A 788 28.02 8.00 -10.55
CA GLU A 788 28.63 7.56 -11.79
C GLU A 788 27.65 7.69 -12.98
N VAL A 789 26.36 7.38 -12.79
CA VAL A 789 25.32 7.62 -13.80
C VAL A 789 25.23 9.12 -14.12
N ALA A 790 25.13 9.98 -13.11
CA ALA A 790 25.12 11.44 -13.30
C ALA A 790 26.37 11.92 -14.06
N THR A 791 27.55 11.38 -13.70
CA THR A 791 28.82 11.72 -14.36
C THR A 791 28.84 11.34 -15.84
N VAL A 792 28.32 10.17 -16.23
CA VAL A 792 28.32 9.76 -17.64
C VAL A 792 27.28 10.51 -18.46
N LEU A 793 26.13 10.86 -17.87
CA LEU A 793 25.11 11.71 -18.53
C LEU A 793 25.59 13.15 -18.72
N TRP A 794 26.28 13.70 -17.72
CA TRP A 794 26.92 15.02 -17.81
C TRP A 794 27.94 15.08 -18.94
N ARG A 795 28.79 14.05 -19.07
CA ARG A 795 29.75 13.94 -20.18
C ARG A 795 29.08 13.76 -21.53
N LEU A 796 28.04 12.94 -21.60
CA LEU A 796 27.23 12.76 -22.80
C LEU A 796 26.63 14.09 -23.26
N SER A 797 26.26 14.97 -22.32
CA SER A 797 25.72 16.31 -22.57
C SER A 797 26.78 17.38 -22.88
N GLY A 798 28.06 16.99 -22.96
CA GLY A 798 29.16 17.91 -23.31
C GLY A 798 29.74 18.67 -22.11
N GLU A 799 29.59 18.14 -20.89
CA GLU A 799 30.13 18.70 -19.65
C GLU A 799 29.68 20.16 -19.37
N PRO A 800 28.37 20.46 -19.40
CA PRO A 800 27.85 21.80 -19.12
C PRO A 800 28.25 22.32 -17.73
N GLU A 801 28.52 23.62 -17.63
CA GLU A 801 28.82 24.26 -16.34
C GLU A 801 27.53 24.42 -15.52
N SER A 802 27.64 24.19 -14.21
CA SER A 802 26.57 24.42 -13.23
C SER A 802 27.07 25.31 -12.10
N SER A 803 26.18 26.14 -11.56
CA SER A 803 26.47 26.97 -10.39
C SER A 803 25.73 26.54 -9.12
N LEU A 804 24.96 25.45 -9.20
CA LEU A 804 24.13 24.94 -8.12
C LEU A 804 25.00 24.40 -6.97
N ASP A 805 24.67 24.83 -5.75
CA ASP A 805 25.32 24.38 -4.52
C ASP A 805 24.59 23.16 -3.96
N LEU A 806 25.29 22.02 -3.86
CA LEU A 806 24.75 20.78 -3.31
C LEU A 806 24.60 20.79 -1.78
N SER A 807 25.05 21.84 -1.09
CA SER A 807 25.02 21.89 0.39
C SER A 807 23.63 21.80 1.01
N SER A 808 22.56 21.98 0.22
CA SER A 808 21.17 21.75 0.63
C SER A 808 20.85 20.28 0.88
N PHE A 809 21.60 19.34 0.28
CA PHE A 809 21.41 17.91 0.48
C PHE A 809 22.17 17.41 1.71
N SER A 810 21.48 16.62 2.53
CA SER A 810 22.01 16.17 3.83
C SER A 810 23.22 15.23 3.73
N ASP A 811 23.40 14.58 2.58
CA ASP A 811 24.48 13.64 2.26
C ASP A 811 25.46 14.18 1.20
N SER A 812 25.43 15.49 0.93
CA SER A 812 26.37 16.17 0.02
C SER A 812 27.85 15.90 0.32
N ALA A 813 28.19 15.62 1.58
CA ALA A 813 29.56 15.26 1.99
C ALA A 813 30.00 13.86 1.51
N SER A 814 29.07 13.02 1.06
CA SER A 814 29.35 11.68 0.52
C SER A 814 29.62 11.70 -0.99
N VAL A 815 29.44 12.85 -1.64
CA VAL A 815 29.72 13.02 -3.08
C VAL A 815 31.22 12.91 -3.32
N SER A 816 31.61 12.04 -4.24
CA SER A 816 33.01 11.94 -4.65
C SER A 816 33.46 13.21 -5.39
N ASP A 817 34.69 13.66 -5.13
CA ASP A 817 35.27 14.87 -5.75
C ASP A 817 35.06 14.93 -7.28
N TYR A 818 35.21 13.79 -7.98
CA TYR A 818 35.09 13.73 -9.44
C TYR A 818 33.66 13.90 -9.97
N ALA A 819 32.65 13.70 -9.13
CA ALA A 819 31.23 13.73 -9.50
C ALA A 819 30.54 15.04 -9.08
N THR A 820 31.24 15.93 -8.38
CA THR A 820 30.66 17.17 -7.83
C THR A 820 30.01 18.02 -8.92
N ASP A 821 30.75 18.35 -9.99
CA ASP A 821 30.24 19.20 -11.08
C ASP A 821 29.07 18.52 -11.81
N ALA A 822 29.16 17.20 -12.01
CA ALA A 822 28.12 16.43 -12.67
C ALA A 822 26.82 16.36 -11.87
N LEU A 823 26.90 16.19 -10.54
CA LEU A 823 25.73 16.18 -9.67
C LEU A 823 25.14 17.58 -9.49
N SER A 824 25.96 18.64 -9.42
CA SER A 824 25.46 20.02 -9.44
C SER A 824 24.63 20.28 -10.71
N TRP A 825 25.16 19.92 -11.88
CA TRP A 825 24.42 20.04 -13.13
C TRP A 825 23.16 19.17 -13.18
N ALA A 826 23.27 17.91 -12.76
CA ALA A 826 22.15 16.98 -12.83
C ALA A 826 20.99 17.38 -11.92
N VAL A 827 21.26 18.01 -10.78
CA VAL A 827 20.22 18.59 -9.93
C VAL A 827 19.67 19.89 -10.53
N GLU A 828 20.54 20.77 -11.06
CA GLU A 828 20.10 22.04 -11.68
C GLU A 828 19.22 21.82 -12.92
N SER A 829 19.38 20.68 -13.59
CA SER A 829 18.65 20.31 -14.80
C SER A 829 17.58 19.25 -14.54
N ASP A 830 17.20 19.01 -13.27
CA ASP A 830 16.19 18.04 -12.83
C ASP A 830 16.38 16.56 -13.27
N VAL A 831 17.52 16.24 -13.86
CA VAL A 831 17.97 14.86 -14.14
C VAL A 831 18.04 14.04 -12.84
N VAL A 832 18.41 14.68 -11.72
CA VAL A 832 18.40 14.09 -10.37
C VAL A 832 17.56 14.96 -9.43
N THR A 833 16.40 14.44 -9.04
CA THR A 833 15.46 15.12 -8.11
C THR A 833 15.69 14.77 -6.63
N GLY A 834 16.66 13.91 -6.32
CA GLY A 834 16.95 13.41 -4.98
C GLY A 834 16.06 12.24 -4.51
N LYS A 835 16.43 11.61 -3.39
CA LYS A 835 15.70 10.59 -2.62
C LYS A 835 15.22 11.18 -1.29
N ASP A 836 14.32 10.47 -0.59
CA ASP A 836 13.72 10.89 0.67
C ASP A 836 13.07 12.28 0.56
N ASP A 837 12.09 12.42 -0.34
CA ASP A 837 11.40 13.69 -0.66
C ASP A 837 12.37 14.82 -1.07
N GLY A 838 13.44 14.48 -1.79
CA GLY A 838 14.47 15.41 -2.26
C GLY A 838 15.53 15.79 -1.23
N ALA A 839 15.53 15.17 -0.03
CA ALA A 839 16.48 15.50 1.04
C ALA A 839 17.90 14.92 0.87
N LYS A 840 18.07 13.91 0.01
CA LYS A 840 19.35 13.19 -0.22
C LYS A 840 19.65 12.96 -1.69
N LEU A 841 20.93 12.90 -2.04
CA LEU A 841 21.39 12.54 -3.39
C LEU A 841 21.59 11.03 -3.55
N ASP A 842 21.95 10.34 -2.47
CA ASP A 842 22.43 8.95 -2.43
C ASP A 842 23.55 8.68 -3.46
N PRO A 843 24.66 9.46 -3.44
CA PRO A 843 25.61 9.49 -4.55
C PRO A 843 26.32 8.15 -4.77
N GLN A 844 26.61 7.43 -3.69
CA GLN A 844 27.31 6.14 -3.73
C GLN A 844 26.36 4.94 -3.83
N GLY A 845 25.04 5.15 -3.74
CA GLY A 845 24.04 4.11 -3.92
C GLY A 845 24.07 3.54 -5.34
N VAL A 846 23.85 2.23 -5.47
CA VAL A 846 23.77 1.56 -6.77
C VAL A 846 22.46 1.91 -7.48
N CYS A 847 22.53 2.13 -8.79
CA CYS A 847 21.39 2.53 -9.60
C CYS A 847 20.64 1.30 -10.13
N THR A 848 19.30 1.30 -10.07
CA THR A 848 18.47 0.31 -10.76
C THR A 848 18.29 0.67 -12.23
N ARG A 849 17.83 -0.30 -13.04
CA ARG A 849 17.48 -0.07 -14.46
C ARG A 849 16.37 0.99 -14.60
N ALA A 850 15.39 0.99 -13.71
CA ALA A 850 14.32 1.99 -13.64
C ALA A 850 14.84 3.39 -13.27
N GLU A 851 15.73 3.49 -12.27
CA GLU A 851 16.33 4.78 -11.90
C GLU A 851 17.17 5.34 -13.06
N ALA A 852 17.95 4.50 -13.75
CA ALA A 852 18.71 4.91 -14.93
C ALA A 852 17.79 5.37 -16.08
N ALA A 853 16.68 4.66 -16.32
CA ALA A 853 15.67 5.05 -17.30
C ALA A 853 15.04 6.41 -16.96
N ALA A 854 14.64 6.62 -15.71
CA ALA A 854 14.03 7.87 -15.26
C ALA A 854 14.98 9.06 -15.39
N MET A 855 16.27 8.88 -15.04
CA MET A 855 17.28 9.92 -15.24
C MET A 855 17.51 10.24 -16.72
N LEU A 856 17.46 9.24 -17.60
CA LEU A 856 17.57 9.45 -19.05
C LEU A 856 16.33 10.12 -19.65
N MET A 857 15.13 9.77 -19.19
CA MET A 857 13.86 10.34 -19.64
C MET A 857 13.83 11.84 -19.40
N ARG A 858 14.13 12.26 -18.17
CA ARG A 858 14.17 13.67 -17.75
C ARG A 858 15.25 14.50 -18.45
N MET A 859 16.27 13.86 -19.03
CA MET A 859 17.30 14.55 -19.80
C MET A 859 16.81 14.89 -21.23
N GLY A 860 15.72 14.26 -21.69
CA GLY A 860 15.12 14.49 -23.01
C GLY A 860 13.90 15.40 -23.02
N GLU A 861 13.30 15.62 -21.85
CA GLU A 861 12.32 16.67 -21.52
C GLU A 861 13.05 18.00 -21.31
#